data_AF-A0AAU5ZKT4-F1
#
_entry.id   AF-A0AAU5ZKT4-F1
#
_cell.length_a   1.000
_cell.length_b   1.000
_cell.length_c   1.000
_cell.angle_alpha   90.00
_cell.angle_beta   90.00
_cell.angle_gamma   90.00
#
_symmetry.space_group_name_H-M   'P 1'
#
loop_
_entity.id
_entity.type
_entity.pdbx_description
1 polymer ?
#
loop_
_entity_poly.entity_id
_entity_poly.type
_entity_poly.pdbx_seq_one_letter_code
_entity_poly.pdbx_strand_id
1 'polypeptide(L)'
;MAAFEVLLHRYCTRPGLGGVPPDDDGLLLERVFRRWAEAERAMGQGRPRQALRWLAEARALDSTTPDPVAAAELLAGETRCWVALDEPREAIGPARAAWERWLALANGPSSEVILPAARALLAVLSSPDPPPKLSDAEVFAAWLEDQLVIEFQRSVGLVLGLLADVHRVDLADEVANDYLGWIERFTPKAGQGLLRARFALRLGDVYDRCDDSARALAVLQDGLQRLDGYADQPEISNLRGQLTFNAGNQHAKLGQLEDALEAFTSAAEIGVGGRVEAALRARYAVAFTKYQLGREGGLIEELADLACRYEEVLAESTAGGSDLDVRQGLDVVYRLWLKLETARLDTTDARAVVRFLHLVFALKEEEGKFCSVTQAMERRPDAAFHSEITVLLERLTSTATGVLVVESVPDAVLLVSLSGGSVAVQLLDRDAAAVVGDLIAEQRLATDRLSNRAIPASSPPSPRHVQACQAMWQALDPELRAHIDGARVLAVVMDSSTDLGELPIEILHDGTTYLGLRQRIVRSPALRDLNLSLSRNLVNARPTGTAIVVRAEDALVHADAETSMAVAAATDLGMTPSVHRAPEPSTLLHDLGAGADLLHYVGHGLADRIGEELPLGPGKRLTARGFEAIGPAPAPFTMLSACLAGRSRQLRTGQEHGFVTALIRTGAPGAIAAAYMVPDHLAAEFTALLYYFAKDALLTDAMLLARQTLAEDGYHPAAWGCFVQHGAADLRLGRPHLSEPSTWSEWASRYLASGTEEHLRAARDRLADDTRLPANLAQAIDDDLRALAEHDAAHFAATDEAVVDQLSSTSQAAIVAAMVRSYGELRHATADAADREHKAAVIVAQSRTIERILGDSYLLVAAAVELRKHLLPFGDNKTVLDAARRRLRWLSADEEPLDGARRALIGEETHV
;
A
#
# COMPACT_ATOMS: atom_id res chain seq x y z
N MET A 1 -21.51 2.61 -35.04
CA MET A 1 -21.16 1.92 -33.78
C MET A 1 -20.15 0.86 -34.12
N ALA A 2 -19.01 0.87 -33.43
CA ALA A 2 -17.88 -0.01 -33.67
C ALA A 2 -18.27 -1.50 -33.56
N ALA A 3 -18.14 -2.26 -34.64
CA ALA A 3 -18.54 -3.65 -34.70
C ALA A 3 -17.72 -4.54 -33.75
N PHE A 4 -16.40 -4.30 -33.66
CA PHE A 4 -15.50 -5.10 -32.81
C PHE A 4 -15.67 -4.78 -31.33
N GLU A 5 -15.80 -3.50 -30.96
CA GLU A 5 -15.94 -3.05 -29.57
C GLU A 5 -17.24 -3.58 -28.94
N VAL A 6 -18.34 -3.54 -29.70
CA VAL A 6 -19.64 -4.08 -29.27
C VAL A 6 -19.56 -5.57 -29.02
N LEU A 7 -18.88 -6.30 -29.92
CA LEU A 7 -18.70 -7.74 -29.77
C LEU A 7 -17.79 -8.09 -28.59
N LEU A 8 -16.70 -7.33 -28.38
CA LEU A 8 -15.83 -7.48 -27.22
C LEU A 8 -16.59 -7.22 -25.91
N HIS A 9 -17.35 -6.13 -25.83
CA HIS A 9 -18.17 -5.83 -24.66
C HIS A 9 -19.18 -6.96 -24.39
N ARG A 10 -19.86 -7.47 -25.42
CA ARG A 10 -20.80 -8.61 -25.30
C ARG A 10 -20.08 -9.88 -24.85
N TYR A 11 -18.87 -10.14 -25.34
CA TYR A 11 -18.06 -11.29 -24.95
C TYR A 11 -17.61 -11.23 -23.48
N CYS A 12 -17.20 -10.05 -23.01
CA CYS A 12 -16.74 -9.82 -21.64
C CYS A 12 -17.87 -9.86 -20.60
N THR A 13 -19.10 -9.53 -21.00
CA THR A 13 -20.27 -9.43 -20.09
C THR A 13 -21.12 -10.69 -19.99
N ARG A 14 -20.95 -11.69 -20.87
CA ARG A 14 -21.71 -12.95 -20.86
C ARG A 14 -21.30 -13.86 -19.67
N PRO A 15 -22.19 -14.13 -18.69
CA PRO A 15 -21.90 -15.08 -17.61
C PRO A 15 -21.97 -16.54 -18.11
N GLY A 16 -21.06 -17.40 -17.66
CA GLY A 16 -21.24 -18.86 -17.78
C GLY A 16 -20.66 -19.56 -19.00
N LEU A 17 -19.91 -18.89 -19.87
CA LEU A 17 -19.10 -19.53 -20.93
C LEU A 17 -17.67 -19.87 -20.45
N GLY A 18 -17.51 -20.10 -19.14
CA GLY A 18 -16.27 -20.54 -18.52
C GLY A 18 -15.99 -22.00 -18.83
N GLY A 19 -15.47 -22.26 -20.03
CA GLY A 19 -14.98 -23.56 -20.44
C GLY A 19 -14.21 -23.36 -21.74
N VAL A 20 -12.89 -23.35 -21.65
CA VAL A 20 -12.01 -23.39 -22.83
C VAL A 20 -12.48 -24.57 -23.68
N PRO A 21 -13.00 -24.39 -24.91
CA PRO A 21 -13.17 -25.50 -25.84
C PRO A 21 -11.80 -26.16 -26.02
N PRO A 22 -11.70 -27.49 -26.19
CA PRO A 22 -10.42 -28.20 -26.21
C PRO A 22 -9.38 -27.50 -27.10
N ASP A 23 -8.14 -27.43 -26.62
CA ASP A 23 -7.02 -26.62 -27.15
C ASP A 23 -6.65 -26.86 -28.62
N ASP A 24 -7.29 -27.84 -29.28
CA ASP A 24 -6.98 -28.37 -30.61
C ASP A 24 -7.90 -27.86 -31.73
N ASP A 25 -9.05 -27.22 -31.43
CA ASP A 25 -10.00 -26.78 -32.46
C ASP A 25 -9.86 -25.28 -32.81
N GLY A 26 -9.23 -24.98 -33.96
CA GLY A 26 -9.21 -23.64 -34.56
C GLY A 26 -7.91 -23.28 -35.29
N LEU A 27 -7.93 -22.21 -36.09
CA LEU A 27 -6.72 -21.63 -36.70
C LEU A 27 -5.80 -21.05 -35.61
N LEU A 28 -4.48 -21.00 -35.87
CA LEU A 28 -3.49 -20.51 -34.89
C LEU A 28 -3.87 -19.13 -34.32
N LEU A 29 -4.24 -18.19 -35.19
CA LEU A 29 -4.65 -16.84 -34.79
C LEU A 29 -5.93 -16.82 -33.93
N GLU A 30 -6.88 -17.72 -34.17
CA GLU A 30 -8.07 -17.82 -33.32
C GLU A 30 -7.68 -18.30 -31.91
N ARG A 31 -6.73 -19.24 -31.79
CA ARG A 31 -6.24 -19.71 -30.49
C ARG A 31 -5.54 -18.58 -29.73
N VAL A 32 -4.71 -17.79 -30.42
CA VAL A 32 -4.07 -16.58 -29.86
C VAL A 32 -5.12 -15.59 -29.38
N PHE A 33 -6.10 -15.23 -30.23
CA PHE A 33 -7.13 -14.25 -29.87
C PHE A 33 -8.11 -14.75 -28.82
N ARG A 34 -8.34 -16.06 -28.67
CA ARG A 34 -9.11 -16.61 -27.53
C ARG A 34 -8.39 -16.33 -26.22
N ARG A 35 -7.07 -16.55 -26.17
CA ARG A 35 -6.26 -16.25 -24.98
C ARG A 35 -6.21 -14.74 -24.70
N TRP A 36 -6.06 -13.92 -25.73
CA TRP A 36 -6.21 -12.46 -25.59
C TRP A 36 -7.59 -12.05 -25.06
N ALA A 37 -8.68 -12.64 -25.55
CA ALA A 37 -10.03 -12.32 -25.10
C ALA A 37 -10.28 -12.75 -23.64
N GLU A 38 -9.69 -13.86 -23.19
CA GLU A 38 -9.69 -14.22 -21.76
C GLU A 38 -8.86 -13.25 -20.92
N ALA A 39 -7.79 -12.68 -21.47
CA ALA A 39 -7.03 -11.62 -20.81
C ALA A 39 -7.86 -10.35 -20.66
N GLU A 40 -8.54 -9.90 -21.72
CA GLU A 40 -9.44 -8.74 -21.67
C GLU A 40 -10.60 -8.95 -20.69
N ARG A 41 -11.18 -10.16 -20.65
CA ARG A 41 -12.19 -10.51 -19.65
C ARG A 41 -11.64 -10.46 -18.23
N ALA A 42 -10.46 -11.03 -17.99
CA ALA A 42 -9.81 -10.98 -16.68
C ALA A 42 -9.49 -9.55 -16.26
N MET A 43 -9.03 -8.69 -17.18
CA MET A 43 -8.85 -7.26 -16.96
C MET A 43 -10.16 -6.57 -16.58
N GLY A 44 -11.25 -6.82 -17.31
CA GLY A 44 -12.58 -6.27 -17.00
C GLY A 44 -13.13 -6.74 -15.65
N GLN A 45 -12.63 -7.85 -15.10
CA GLN A 45 -12.94 -8.35 -13.77
C GLN A 45 -11.98 -7.84 -12.68
N GLY A 46 -11.06 -6.91 -13.00
CA GLY A 46 -10.05 -6.41 -12.07
C GLY A 46 -9.00 -7.45 -11.69
N ARG A 47 -8.70 -8.41 -12.59
CA ARG A 47 -7.74 -9.51 -12.38
C ARG A 47 -6.54 -9.41 -13.33
N PRO A 48 -5.73 -8.33 -13.27
CA PRO A 48 -4.63 -8.12 -14.20
C PRO A 48 -3.55 -9.22 -14.16
N ARG A 49 -3.33 -9.86 -13.01
CA ARG A 49 -2.39 -11.01 -12.90
C ARG A 49 -2.87 -12.22 -13.70
N GLN A 50 -4.18 -12.49 -13.69
CA GLN A 50 -4.76 -13.56 -14.49
C GLN A 50 -4.69 -13.21 -15.98
N ALA A 51 -4.91 -11.94 -16.33
CA ALA A 51 -4.76 -11.46 -17.69
C ALA A 51 -3.34 -11.63 -18.25
N LEU A 52 -2.31 -11.28 -17.47
CA LEU A 52 -0.91 -11.50 -17.86
C LEU A 52 -0.59 -12.97 -18.16
N ARG A 53 -1.13 -13.91 -17.38
CA ARG A 53 -0.96 -15.35 -17.64
C ARG A 53 -1.56 -15.73 -18.99
N TRP A 54 -2.77 -15.26 -19.28
CA TRP A 54 -3.42 -15.50 -20.57
C TRP A 54 -2.64 -14.88 -21.75
N LEU A 55 -2.10 -13.68 -21.59
CA LEU A 55 -1.27 -13.04 -22.62
C LEU A 55 0.05 -13.79 -22.85
N ALA A 56 0.67 -14.33 -21.79
CA ALA A 56 1.87 -15.16 -21.90
C ALA A 56 1.59 -16.46 -22.66
N GLU A 57 0.46 -17.12 -22.38
CA GLU A 57 -0.01 -18.29 -23.15
C GLU A 57 -0.26 -17.95 -24.62
N ALA A 58 -0.90 -16.80 -24.90
CA ALA A 58 -1.13 -16.33 -26.26
C ALA A 58 0.18 -16.12 -27.03
N ARG A 59 1.19 -15.53 -26.39
CA ARG A 59 2.52 -15.31 -26.97
C ARG A 59 3.27 -16.61 -27.24
N ALA A 60 3.13 -17.60 -26.36
CA ALA A 60 3.76 -18.91 -26.55
C ALA A 60 3.23 -19.62 -27.83
N LEU A 61 1.95 -19.41 -28.16
CA LEU A 61 1.34 -19.90 -29.39
C LEU A 61 1.87 -19.18 -30.65
N ASP A 62 2.23 -17.89 -30.57
CA ASP A 62 2.61 -17.03 -31.70
C ASP A 62 4.15 -16.97 -31.96
N SER A 63 4.91 -17.96 -31.47
CA SER A 63 6.36 -17.84 -31.26
C SER A 63 7.27 -17.96 -32.50
N THR A 64 6.80 -18.45 -33.65
CA THR A 64 7.67 -18.70 -34.82
C THR A 64 7.80 -17.51 -35.78
N THR A 65 6.72 -16.75 -36.00
CA THR A 65 6.70 -15.51 -36.80
C THR A 65 5.46 -14.74 -36.36
N PRO A 66 5.58 -13.84 -35.37
CA PRO A 66 4.42 -13.22 -34.76
C PRO A 66 3.60 -12.46 -35.79
N ASP A 67 2.28 -12.69 -35.83
CA ASP A 67 1.40 -11.89 -36.67
C ASP A 67 1.46 -10.42 -36.21
N PRO A 68 1.69 -9.43 -37.11
CA PRO A 68 1.91 -8.04 -36.71
C PRO A 68 0.76 -7.43 -35.90
N VAL A 69 -0.49 -7.80 -36.19
CA VAL A 69 -1.67 -7.29 -35.50
C VAL A 69 -1.82 -7.98 -34.15
N ALA A 70 -1.78 -9.31 -34.12
CA ALA A 70 -1.87 -10.07 -32.87
C ALA A 70 -0.77 -9.64 -31.90
N ALA A 71 0.45 -9.46 -32.40
CA ALA A 71 1.58 -9.10 -31.59
C ALA A 71 1.55 -7.64 -31.12
N ALA A 72 0.85 -6.73 -31.81
CA ALA A 72 0.56 -5.38 -31.31
C ALA A 72 -0.49 -5.39 -30.19
N GLU A 73 -1.57 -6.18 -30.38
CA GLU A 73 -2.64 -6.37 -29.39
C GLU A 73 -2.15 -7.00 -28.08
N LEU A 74 -1.31 -8.04 -28.17
CA LEU A 74 -0.75 -8.72 -27.01
C LEU A 74 0.16 -7.79 -26.18
N LEU A 75 0.96 -6.96 -26.84
CA LEU A 75 1.83 -5.99 -26.16
C LEU A 75 1.02 -4.86 -25.53
N ALA A 76 0.00 -4.33 -26.22
CA ALA A 76 -0.90 -3.33 -25.65
C ALA A 76 -1.67 -3.87 -24.44
N GLY A 77 -2.17 -5.11 -24.52
CA GLY A 77 -2.79 -5.81 -23.40
C GLY A 77 -1.82 -6.00 -22.22
N GLU A 78 -0.57 -6.36 -22.48
CA GLU A 78 0.47 -6.51 -21.45
C GLU A 78 0.76 -5.16 -20.77
N THR A 79 0.92 -4.08 -21.55
CA THR A 79 1.07 -2.73 -21.02
C THR A 79 -0.10 -2.35 -20.12
N ARG A 80 -1.34 -2.60 -20.55
CA ARG A 80 -2.53 -2.32 -19.72
C ARG A 80 -2.51 -3.08 -18.41
N CYS A 81 -2.10 -4.35 -18.43
CA CYS A 81 -2.00 -5.14 -17.21
C CYS A 81 -0.95 -4.57 -16.24
N TRP A 82 0.24 -4.21 -16.74
CA TRP A 82 1.30 -3.63 -15.91
C TRP A 82 0.96 -2.24 -15.37
N VAL A 83 0.28 -1.40 -16.16
CA VAL A 83 -0.22 -0.10 -15.70
C VAL A 83 -1.32 -0.26 -14.65
N ALA A 84 -2.25 -1.20 -14.83
CA ALA A 84 -3.27 -1.50 -13.81
C ALA A 84 -2.67 -2.09 -12.53
N LEU A 85 -1.50 -2.72 -12.66
CA LEU A 85 -0.66 -3.14 -11.57
C LEU A 85 0.25 -2.01 -11.06
N ASP A 86 0.26 -0.80 -11.60
CA ASP A 86 1.19 0.27 -11.15
C ASP A 86 2.68 -0.15 -11.15
N GLU A 87 3.07 -0.90 -12.19
CA GLU A 87 4.45 -1.37 -12.47
C GLU A 87 4.98 -0.71 -13.76
N PRO A 88 5.22 0.61 -13.77
CA PRO A 88 5.60 1.33 -14.98
C PRO A 88 6.92 0.80 -15.59
N ARG A 89 7.86 0.31 -14.76
CA ARG A 89 9.10 -0.32 -15.24
C ARG A 89 8.83 -1.52 -16.16
N GLU A 90 7.90 -2.40 -15.78
CA GLU A 90 7.51 -3.54 -16.62
C GLU A 90 6.66 -3.12 -17.81
N ALA A 91 5.94 -2.01 -17.71
CA ALA A 91 5.07 -1.51 -18.77
C ALA A 91 5.83 -0.84 -19.94
N ILE A 92 6.95 -0.15 -19.68
CA ILE A 92 7.66 0.67 -20.68
C ILE A 92 8.09 -0.13 -21.93
N GLY A 93 8.70 -1.30 -21.72
CA GLY A 93 9.18 -2.14 -22.82
C GLY A 93 8.06 -2.56 -23.77
N PRO A 94 7.03 -3.26 -23.26
CA PRO A 94 5.84 -3.61 -24.03
C PRO A 94 5.12 -2.40 -24.64
N ALA A 95 5.03 -1.27 -23.92
CA ALA A 95 4.33 -0.08 -24.40
C ALA A 95 5.01 0.51 -25.64
N ARG A 96 6.33 0.67 -25.58
CA ARG A 96 7.12 1.16 -26.72
C ARG A 96 6.99 0.23 -27.92
N ALA A 97 7.12 -1.08 -27.70
CA ALA A 97 7.00 -2.07 -28.77
C ALA A 97 5.58 -2.12 -29.38
N ALA A 98 4.54 -1.94 -28.55
CA ALA A 98 3.16 -1.81 -29.02
C ALA A 98 2.99 -0.56 -29.89
N TRP A 99 3.49 0.59 -29.44
CA TRP A 99 3.45 1.85 -30.19
C TRP A 99 4.15 1.76 -31.54
N GLU A 100 5.39 1.25 -31.58
CA GLU A 100 6.16 1.12 -32.82
C GLU A 100 5.42 0.25 -33.85
N ARG A 101 4.77 -0.82 -33.38
CA ARG A 101 3.97 -1.72 -34.24
C ARG A 101 2.68 -1.08 -34.72
N TRP A 102 1.93 -0.43 -33.82
CA TRP A 102 0.72 0.28 -34.21
C TRP A 102 1.01 1.43 -35.17
N LEU A 103 2.10 2.17 -34.97
CA LEU A 103 2.55 3.22 -35.89
C LEU A 103 2.91 2.66 -37.26
N ALA A 104 3.59 1.51 -37.32
CA ALA A 104 3.90 0.82 -38.58
C ALA A 104 2.62 0.39 -39.32
N LEU A 105 1.66 -0.21 -38.60
CA LEU A 105 0.34 -0.56 -39.14
C LEU A 105 -0.42 0.67 -39.65
N ALA A 106 -0.35 1.79 -38.91
CA ALA A 106 -1.01 3.04 -39.24
C ALA A 106 -0.43 3.74 -40.48
N ASN A 107 0.90 3.64 -40.70
CA ASN A 107 1.58 4.28 -41.82
C ASN A 107 1.47 3.52 -43.14
N GLY A 108 1.11 2.24 -43.11
CA GLY A 108 1.00 1.39 -44.31
C GLY A 108 0.01 0.24 -44.14
N PRO A 109 -1.27 0.49 -43.84
CA PRO A 109 -2.24 -0.58 -43.63
C PRO A 109 -2.43 -1.36 -44.94
N SER A 110 -2.03 -2.63 -44.93
CA SER A 110 -2.25 -3.57 -46.05
C SER A 110 -3.33 -4.58 -45.67
N SER A 111 -4.30 -4.78 -46.56
CA SER A 111 -5.35 -5.78 -46.37
C SER A 111 -4.77 -7.19 -46.23
N GLU A 112 -3.66 -7.52 -46.89
CA GLU A 112 -2.99 -8.82 -46.79
C GLU A 112 -2.46 -9.10 -45.38
N VAL A 113 -2.07 -8.05 -44.64
CA VAL A 113 -1.55 -8.16 -43.27
C VAL A 113 -2.68 -8.16 -42.25
N ILE A 114 -3.72 -7.33 -42.45
CA ILE A 114 -4.76 -7.09 -41.45
C ILE A 114 -5.88 -8.15 -41.51
N LEU A 115 -6.28 -8.58 -42.71
CA LEU A 115 -7.46 -9.45 -42.87
C LEU A 115 -7.39 -10.78 -42.11
N PRO A 116 -6.26 -11.52 -42.09
CA PRO A 116 -6.18 -12.77 -41.35
C PRO A 116 -6.46 -12.59 -39.86
N ALA A 117 -5.82 -11.60 -39.23
CA ALA A 117 -6.00 -11.30 -37.80
C ALA A 117 -7.39 -10.74 -37.50
N ALA A 118 -7.90 -9.81 -38.32
CA ALA A 118 -9.24 -9.23 -38.13
C ALA A 118 -10.35 -10.29 -38.25
N ARG A 119 -10.22 -11.24 -39.18
CA ARG A 119 -11.15 -12.37 -39.32
C ARG A 119 -11.10 -13.30 -38.11
N ALA A 120 -9.89 -13.63 -37.64
CA ALA A 120 -9.71 -14.47 -36.45
C ALA A 120 -10.31 -13.81 -35.20
N LEU A 121 -10.01 -12.53 -34.97
CA LEU A 121 -10.59 -11.75 -33.87
C LEU A 121 -12.13 -11.71 -33.95
N LEU A 122 -12.68 -11.45 -35.14
CA LEU A 122 -14.13 -11.43 -35.35
C LEU A 122 -14.78 -12.78 -35.04
N ALA A 123 -14.14 -13.89 -35.44
CA ALA A 123 -14.61 -15.23 -35.14
C ALA A 123 -14.62 -15.52 -33.63
N VAL A 124 -13.56 -15.13 -32.91
CA VAL A 124 -13.47 -15.29 -31.45
C VAL A 124 -14.54 -14.48 -30.73
N LEU A 125 -14.68 -13.19 -31.06
CA LEU A 125 -15.62 -12.30 -30.37
C LEU A 125 -17.09 -12.60 -30.68
N SER A 126 -17.37 -13.26 -31.81
CA SER A 126 -18.74 -13.65 -32.19
C SER A 126 -19.19 -14.95 -31.50
N SER A 127 -18.27 -15.81 -31.09
CA SER A 127 -18.56 -17.12 -30.51
C SER A 127 -19.50 -17.05 -29.28
N PRO A 128 -20.50 -17.94 -29.15
CA PRO A 128 -20.80 -19.10 -30.01
C PRO A 128 -21.64 -18.77 -31.26
N ASP A 129 -22.01 -17.51 -31.47
CA ASP A 129 -22.77 -17.10 -32.64
C ASP A 129 -21.85 -17.11 -33.88
N PRO A 130 -22.37 -17.45 -35.09
CA PRO A 130 -21.57 -17.34 -36.31
C PRO A 130 -21.17 -15.87 -36.52
N PRO A 131 -19.93 -15.60 -36.97
CA PRO A 131 -19.49 -14.23 -37.23
C PRO A 131 -20.37 -13.58 -38.31
N PRO A 132 -20.58 -12.26 -38.25
CA PRO A 132 -21.36 -11.55 -39.25
C PRO A 132 -20.76 -11.75 -40.65
N LYS A 133 -21.63 -11.94 -41.65
CA LYS A 133 -21.23 -12.14 -43.06
C LYS A 133 -20.79 -10.81 -43.66
N LEU A 134 -19.57 -10.39 -43.35
CA LEU A 134 -18.92 -9.21 -43.91
C LEU A 134 -17.96 -9.62 -45.03
N SER A 135 -17.90 -8.84 -46.10
CA SER A 135 -16.85 -8.93 -47.13
C SER A 135 -15.49 -8.52 -46.57
N ASP A 136 -14.40 -8.86 -47.26
CA ASP A 136 -13.05 -8.49 -46.82
C ASP A 136 -12.87 -6.97 -46.75
N ALA A 137 -13.43 -6.23 -47.71
CA ALA A 137 -13.41 -4.77 -47.69
C ALA A 137 -14.14 -4.20 -46.45
N GLU A 138 -15.28 -4.79 -46.08
CA GLU A 138 -16.03 -4.38 -44.89
C GLU A 138 -15.32 -4.74 -43.59
N VAL A 139 -14.68 -5.92 -43.50
CA VAL A 139 -13.88 -6.30 -42.32
C VAL A 139 -12.67 -5.39 -42.17
N PHE A 140 -11.98 -5.11 -43.28
CA PHE A 140 -10.81 -4.22 -43.28
C PHE A 140 -11.20 -2.79 -42.88
N ALA A 141 -12.27 -2.24 -43.45
CA ALA A 141 -12.77 -0.92 -43.08
C ALA A 141 -13.21 -0.85 -41.61
N ALA A 142 -13.96 -1.86 -41.13
CA ALA A 142 -14.39 -1.94 -39.74
C ALA A 142 -13.19 -2.05 -38.78
N TRP A 143 -12.14 -2.79 -39.14
CA TRP A 143 -10.92 -2.88 -38.32
C TRP A 143 -10.16 -1.54 -38.30
N LEU A 144 -10.07 -0.83 -39.43
CA LEU A 144 -9.43 0.48 -39.47
C LEU A 144 -10.19 1.52 -38.64
N GLU A 145 -11.51 1.54 -38.72
CA GLU A 145 -12.35 2.47 -37.95
C GLU A 145 -12.33 2.16 -36.45
N ASP A 146 -12.38 0.87 -36.09
CA ASP A 146 -12.53 0.46 -34.69
C ASP A 146 -11.18 0.26 -34.00
N GLN A 147 -10.32 -0.60 -34.54
CA GLN A 147 -9.09 -1.01 -33.85
C GLN A 147 -7.98 -0.01 -34.08
N LEU A 148 -7.73 0.40 -35.33
CA LEU A 148 -6.63 1.32 -35.61
C LEU A 148 -6.86 2.68 -34.95
N VAL A 149 -8.04 3.29 -35.06
CA VAL A 149 -8.27 4.63 -34.48
C VAL A 149 -8.27 4.59 -32.95
N ILE A 150 -8.92 3.59 -32.33
CA ILE A 150 -9.07 3.53 -30.87
C ILE A 150 -7.80 3.02 -30.20
N GLU A 151 -7.26 1.88 -30.63
CA GLU A 151 -6.11 1.25 -29.96
C GLU A 151 -4.81 1.99 -30.25
N PHE A 152 -4.66 2.64 -31.41
CA PHE A 152 -3.51 3.51 -31.66
C PHE A 152 -3.53 4.71 -30.71
N GLN A 153 -4.66 5.41 -30.60
CA GLN A 153 -4.81 6.54 -29.68
C GLN A 153 -4.60 6.09 -28.22
N ARG A 154 -5.13 4.93 -27.84
CA ARG A 154 -4.94 4.35 -26.50
C ARG A 154 -3.47 4.02 -26.23
N SER A 155 -2.78 3.39 -27.19
CA SER A 155 -1.36 3.02 -27.08
C SER A 155 -0.46 4.25 -26.96
N VAL A 156 -0.73 5.30 -27.75
CA VAL A 156 -0.06 6.61 -27.61
C VAL A 156 -0.22 7.15 -26.19
N GLY A 157 -1.46 7.16 -25.68
CA GLY A 157 -1.74 7.64 -24.33
C GLY A 157 -0.98 6.87 -23.26
N LEU A 158 -0.87 5.55 -23.39
CA LEU A 158 -0.11 4.70 -22.46
C LEU A 158 1.39 4.98 -22.54
N VAL A 159 1.97 5.06 -23.75
CA VAL A 159 3.40 5.35 -23.92
C VAL A 159 3.76 6.73 -23.41
N LEU A 160 2.97 7.75 -23.75
CA LEU A 160 3.19 9.11 -23.26
C LEU A 160 3.11 9.19 -21.74
N GLY A 161 2.13 8.52 -21.12
CA GLY A 161 2.03 8.42 -19.66
C GLY A 161 3.28 7.80 -19.03
N LEU A 162 3.75 6.67 -19.58
CA LEU A 162 4.94 5.99 -19.07
C LEU A 162 6.23 6.79 -19.29
N LEU A 163 6.36 7.50 -20.42
CA LEU A 163 7.49 8.39 -20.69
C LEU A 163 7.52 9.59 -19.75
N ALA A 164 6.34 10.09 -19.36
CA ALA A 164 6.21 11.11 -18.35
C ALA A 164 6.67 10.59 -16.97
N ASP A 165 6.29 9.36 -16.61
CA ASP A 165 6.69 8.75 -15.34
C ASP A 165 8.22 8.52 -15.22
N VAL A 166 8.93 8.40 -16.35
CA VAL A 166 10.41 8.37 -16.41
C VAL A 166 11.08 9.70 -16.78
N HIS A 167 10.32 10.80 -16.81
CA HIS A 167 10.82 12.15 -17.13
C HIS A 167 11.60 12.23 -18.47
N ARG A 168 11.15 11.52 -19.52
CA ARG A 168 11.79 11.52 -20.86
C ARG A 168 11.01 12.38 -21.86
N VAL A 169 11.10 13.71 -21.69
CA VAL A 169 10.45 14.71 -22.56
C VAL A 169 10.88 14.56 -24.02
N ASP A 170 12.15 14.24 -24.26
CA ASP A 170 12.71 14.06 -25.60
C ASP A 170 11.99 12.97 -26.40
N LEU A 171 11.76 11.81 -25.76
CA LEU A 171 11.04 10.71 -26.39
C LEU A 171 9.53 11.00 -26.49
N ALA A 172 8.97 11.72 -25.53
CA ALA A 172 7.57 12.12 -25.59
C ALA A 172 7.32 13.07 -26.78
N ASP A 173 8.26 13.97 -27.07
CA ASP A 173 8.22 14.86 -28.23
C ASP A 173 8.27 14.09 -29.55
N GLU A 174 9.12 13.06 -29.65
CA GLU A 174 9.17 12.18 -30.83
C GLU A 174 7.82 11.48 -31.07
N VAL A 175 7.26 10.83 -30.04
CA VAL A 175 5.95 10.16 -30.10
C VAL A 175 4.84 11.15 -30.45
N ALA A 176 4.88 12.36 -29.88
CA ALA A 176 3.90 13.40 -30.14
C ALA A 176 3.95 13.91 -31.58
N ASN A 177 5.14 14.12 -32.14
CA ASN A 177 5.32 14.54 -33.52
C ASN A 177 4.81 13.50 -34.50
N ASP A 178 5.13 12.22 -34.27
CA ASP A 178 4.64 11.10 -35.09
C ASP A 178 3.11 11.02 -35.09
N TYR A 179 2.49 11.15 -33.91
CA TYR A 179 1.04 11.10 -33.77
C TYR A 179 0.34 12.31 -34.40
N LEU A 180 0.88 13.53 -34.22
CA LEU A 180 0.35 14.74 -34.87
C LEU A 180 0.47 14.65 -36.39
N GLY A 181 1.60 14.16 -36.90
CA GLY A 181 1.80 13.91 -38.32
C GLY A 181 0.86 12.83 -38.88
N TRP A 182 0.45 11.87 -38.06
CA TRP A 182 -0.60 10.91 -38.42
C TRP A 182 -1.98 11.58 -38.49
N ILE A 183 -2.38 12.39 -37.49
CA ILE A 183 -3.64 13.15 -37.50
C ILE A 183 -3.75 14.01 -38.77
N GLU A 184 -2.67 14.71 -39.14
CA GLU A 184 -2.63 15.57 -40.33
C GLU A 184 -2.84 14.80 -41.64
N ARG A 185 -2.20 13.63 -41.77
CA ARG A 185 -2.24 12.82 -42.99
C ARG A 185 -3.56 12.08 -43.17
N PHE A 186 -4.13 11.56 -42.09
CA PHE A 186 -5.19 10.55 -42.18
C PHE A 186 -6.55 11.00 -41.63
N THR A 187 -6.63 12.10 -40.88
CA THR A 187 -7.91 12.62 -40.36
C THR A 187 -8.48 13.73 -41.26
N PRO A 188 -9.77 13.71 -41.62
CA PRO A 188 -10.42 14.81 -42.31
C PRO A 188 -10.30 16.13 -41.54
N LYS A 189 -10.12 17.25 -42.25
CA LYS A 189 -9.94 18.60 -41.64
C LYS A 189 -10.98 18.95 -40.57
N ALA A 190 -12.24 18.55 -40.77
CA ALA A 190 -13.33 18.80 -39.83
C ALA A 190 -13.17 18.07 -38.48
N GLY A 191 -12.43 16.95 -38.42
CA GLY A 191 -12.17 16.19 -37.19
C GLY A 191 -10.80 16.45 -36.57
N GLN A 192 -9.88 17.10 -37.30
CA GLN A 192 -8.51 17.36 -36.83
C GLN A 192 -8.48 18.21 -35.55
N GLY A 193 -9.35 19.24 -35.46
CA GLY A 193 -9.41 20.12 -34.28
C GLY A 193 -9.75 19.35 -33.00
N LEU A 194 -10.78 18.50 -33.04
CA LEU A 194 -11.19 17.68 -31.90
C LEU A 194 -10.12 16.67 -31.48
N LEU A 195 -9.49 15.95 -32.43
CA LEU A 195 -8.42 15.01 -32.10
C LEU A 195 -7.19 15.72 -31.52
N ARG A 196 -6.83 16.89 -32.03
CA ARG A 196 -5.74 17.72 -31.48
C ARG A 196 -6.06 18.21 -30.08
N ALA A 197 -7.28 18.65 -29.81
CA ALA A 197 -7.69 19.05 -28.47
C ALA A 197 -7.62 17.88 -27.47
N ARG A 198 -8.08 16.68 -27.86
CA ARG A 198 -7.94 15.46 -27.05
C ARG A 198 -6.48 15.10 -26.80
N PHE A 199 -5.64 15.25 -27.82
CA PHE A 199 -4.22 14.97 -27.71
C PHE A 199 -3.47 15.99 -26.84
N ALA A 200 -3.82 17.27 -26.96
CA ALA A 200 -3.28 18.36 -26.15
C ALA A 200 -3.46 18.10 -24.64
N LEU A 201 -4.59 17.52 -24.24
CA LEU A 201 -4.81 17.12 -22.85
C LEU A 201 -3.75 16.12 -22.35
N ARG A 202 -3.42 15.11 -23.18
CA ARG A 202 -2.42 14.08 -22.84
C ARG A 202 -1.01 14.65 -22.84
N LEU A 203 -0.66 15.39 -23.87
CA LEU A 203 0.66 15.99 -24.00
C LEU A 203 0.92 17.06 -22.92
N GLY A 204 -0.12 17.81 -22.54
CA GLY A 204 -0.07 18.73 -21.40
C GLY A 204 0.26 18.02 -20.09
N ASP A 205 -0.37 16.87 -19.79
CA ASP A 205 -0.05 16.04 -18.61
C ASP A 205 1.40 15.52 -18.65
N VAL A 206 1.92 15.17 -19.83
CA VAL A 206 3.34 14.76 -19.96
C VAL A 206 4.28 15.89 -19.58
N TYR A 207 4.10 17.08 -20.16
CA TYR A 207 4.95 18.23 -19.84
C TYR A 207 4.81 18.64 -18.39
N ASP A 208 3.60 18.56 -17.82
CA ASP A 208 3.35 18.84 -16.41
C ASP A 208 4.17 17.94 -15.47
N ARG A 209 4.17 16.63 -15.72
CA ARG A 209 4.95 15.66 -14.94
C ARG A 209 6.45 15.79 -15.15
N CYS A 210 6.86 16.36 -16.27
CA CYS A 210 8.27 16.67 -16.54
C CYS A 210 8.68 18.07 -16.04
N ASP A 211 7.86 18.69 -15.19
CA ASP A 211 8.08 20.01 -14.58
C ASP A 211 8.22 21.16 -15.60
N ASP A 212 7.62 21.03 -16.80
CA ASP A 212 7.56 22.09 -17.84
C ASP A 212 6.15 22.69 -17.93
N SER A 213 5.76 23.42 -16.87
CA SER A 213 4.42 23.99 -16.75
C SER A 213 4.09 25.03 -17.83
N ALA A 214 5.09 25.75 -18.35
CA ALA A 214 4.88 26.73 -19.40
C ALA A 214 4.48 26.07 -20.73
N ARG A 215 5.18 24.99 -21.11
CA ARG A 215 4.86 24.22 -22.32
C ARG A 215 3.56 23.44 -22.17
N ALA A 216 3.29 22.89 -20.98
CA ALA A 216 2.01 22.28 -20.66
C ALA A 216 0.86 23.27 -20.88
N LEU A 217 0.95 24.48 -20.31
CA LEU A 217 -0.07 25.53 -20.45
C LEU A 217 -0.30 25.90 -21.92
N ALA A 218 0.78 26.12 -22.68
CA ALA A 218 0.70 26.49 -24.09
C ALA A 218 -0.05 25.44 -24.93
N VAL A 219 0.24 24.14 -24.71
CA VAL A 219 -0.46 23.06 -25.41
C VAL A 219 -1.92 22.95 -25.00
N LEU A 220 -2.24 23.09 -23.72
CA LEU A 220 -3.62 23.06 -23.24
C LEU A 220 -4.44 24.24 -23.81
N GLN A 221 -3.83 25.42 -23.91
CA GLN A 221 -4.45 26.60 -24.53
C GLN A 221 -4.66 26.43 -26.05
N ASP A 222 -3.71 25.86 -26.80
CA ASP A 222 -3.95 25.50 -28.21
C ASP A 222 -5.12 24.52 -28.30
N GLY A 223 -5.16 23.51 -27.43
CA GLY A 223 -6.27 22.56 -27.35
C GLY A 223 -7.63 23.23 -27.14
N LEU A 224 -7.72 24.19 -26.21
CA LEU A 224 -8.94 24.99 -25.99
C LEU A 224 -9.33 25.77 -27.23
N GLN A 225 -8.37 26.45 -27.88
CA GLN A 225 -8.59 27.19 -29.12
C GLN A 225 -9.08 26.29 -30.26
N ARG A 226 -8.62 25.03 -30.33
CA ARG A 226 -9.12 24.06 -31.32
C ARG A 226 -10.58 23.68 -31.13
N LEU A 227 -11.15 23.90 -29.94
CA LEU A 227 -12.57 23.68 -29.66
C LEU A 227 -13.44 24.91 -29.94
N ASP A 228 -12.84 26.04 -30.32
CA ASP A 228 -13.58 27.23 -30.73
C ASP A 228 -14.45 26.92 -31.95
N GLY A 229 -15.75 27.25 -31.86
CA GLY A 229 -16.72 27.01 -32.93
C GLY A 229 -17.36 25.63 -32.96
N TYR A 230 -16.96 24.69 -32.08
CA TYR A 230 -17.72 23.46 -31.87
C TYR A 230 -18.99 23.75 -31.06
N ALA A 231 -20.10 23.12 -31.44
CA ALA A 231 -21.34 23.19 -30.68
C ALA A 231 -21.15 22.62 -29.26
N ASP A 232 -21.88 23.18 -28.29
CA ASP A 232 -21.82 22.77 -26.89
C ASP A 232 -22.56 21.44 -26.67
N GLN A 233 -21.92 20.36 -27.14
CA GLN A 233 -22.33 18.99 -26.92
C GLN A 233 -21.64 18.46 -25.66
N PRO A 234 -22.26 17.56 -24.88
CA PRO A 234 -21.70 17.08 -23.62
C PRO A 234 -20.25 16.60 -23.70
N GLU A 235 -19.85 15.94 -24.80
CA GLU A 235 -18.47 15.49 -25.02
C GLU A 235 -17.47 16.65 -25.21
N ILE A 236 -17.88 17.70 -25.91
CA ILE A 236 -17.06 18.89 -26.16
C ILE A 236 -16.97 19.73 -24.88
N SER A 237 -18.08 19.92 -24.17
CA SER A 237 -18.10 20.63 -22.89
C SER A 237 -17.22 19.92 -21.85
N ASN A 238 -17.28 18.58 -21.80
CA ASN A 238 -16.39 17.77 -20.96
C ASN A 238 -14.90 18.00 -21.28
N LEU A 239 -14.53 17.87 -22.56
CA LEU A 239 -13.15 18.07 -22.97
C LEU A 239 -12.66 19.50 -22.67
N ARG A 240 -13.52 20.51 -22.88
CA ARG A 240 -13.25 21.90 -22.51
C ARG A 240 -13.00 22.01 -21.00
N GLY A 241 -13.87 21.43 -20.16
CA GLY A 241 -13.70 21.41 -18.71
C GLY A 241 -12.39 20.76 -18.26
N GLN A 242 -11.98 19.63 -18.85
CA GLN A 242 -10.71 18.98 -18.55
C GLN A 242 -9.49 19.82 -18.96
N LEU A 243 -9.52 20.41 -20.15
CA LEU A 243 -8.46 21.30 -20.62
C LEU A 243 -8.35 22.55 -19.74
N THR A 244 -9.48 23.16 -19.37
CA THR A 244 -9.53 24.33 -18.48
C THR A 244 -9.01 23.98 -17.09
N PHE A 245 -9.42 22.84 -16.51
CA PHE A 245 -8.91 22.37 -15.22
C PHE A 245 -7.39 22.18 -15.25
N ASN A 246 -6.87 21.50 -16.28
CA ASN A 246 -5.42 21.28 -16.41
C ASN A 246 -4.67 22.59 -16.66
N ALA A 247 -5.23 23.54 -17.40
CA ALA A 247 -4.66 24.88 -17.56
C ALA A 247 -4.61 25.63 -16.22
N GLY A 248 -5.65 25.50 -15.39
CA GLY A 248 -5.67 26.01 -14.01
C GLY A 248 -4.52 25.46 -13.16
N ASN A 249 -4.23 24.15 -13.25
CA ASN A 249 -3.07 23.56 -12.57
C ASN A 249 -1.76 24.23 -13.00
N GLN A 250 -1.60 24.51 -14.30
CA GLN A 250 -0.39 25.16 -14.80
C GLN A 250 -0.29 26.63 -14.38
N HIS A 251 -1.40 27.37 -14.41
CA HIS A 251 -1.45 28.72 -13.85
C HIS A 251 -1.03 28.72 -12.38
N ALA A 252 -1.52 27.77 -11.57
CA ALA A 252 -1.14 27.65 -10.16
C ALA A 252 0.36 27.39 -9.98
N LYS A 253 0.94 26.44 -10.72
CA LYS A 253 2.40 26.15 -10.69
C LYS A 253 3.26 27.32 -11.13
N LEU A 254 2.76 28.15 -12.05
CA LEU A 254 3.41 29.39 -12.50
C LEU A 254 3.17 30.59 -11.55
N GLY A 255 2.46 30.41 -10.43
CA GLY A 255 2.14 31.46 -9.46
C GLY A 255 1.04 32.43 -9.91
N GLN A 256 0.32 32.11 -10.98
CA GLN A 256 -0.79 32.90 -11.54
C GLN A 256 -2.11 32.50 -10.85
N LEU A 257 -2.21 32.73 -9.54
CA LEU A 257 -3.26 32.15 -8.70
C LEU A 257 -4.68 32.66 -9.00
N GLU A 258 -4.85 33.90 -9.46
CA GLU A 258 -6.17 34.41 -9.84
C GLU A 258 -6.66 33.77 -11.16
N ASP A 259 -5.79 33.64 -12.16
CA ASP A 259 -6.09 32.95 -13.42
C ASP A 259 -6.40 31.46 -13.16
N ALA A 260 -5.65 30.83 -12.23
CA ALA A 260 -5.91 29.47 -11.78
C ALA A 260 -7.29 29.35 -11.11
N LEU A 261 -7.64 30.29 -10.22
CA LEU A 261 -8.94 30.31 -9.55
C LEU A 261 -10.09 30.48 -10.55
N GLU A 262 -9.95 31.37 -11.53
CA GLU A 262 -10.92 31.56 -12.61
C GLU A 262 -11.09 30.26 -13.41
N ALA A 263 -9.98 29.65 -13.84
CA ALA A 263 -9.99 28.40 -14.58
C ALA A 263 -10.64 27.25 -13.79
N PHE A 264 -10.27 27.05 -12.52
CA PHE A 264 -10.86 26.00 -11.69
C PHE A 264 -12.36 26.22 -11.41
N THR A 265 -12.76 27.48 -11.18
CA THR A 265 -14.17 27.82 -11.01
C THR A 265 -14.96 27.51 -12.28
N SER A 266 -14.44 27.92 -13.44
CA SER A 266 -15.04 27.63 -14.74
C SER A 266 -15.13 26.11 -14.99
N ALA A 267 -14.08 25.35 -14.68
CA ALA A 267 -14.08 23.90 -14.82
C ALA A 267 -15.12 23.22 -13.89
N ALA A 268 -15.27 23.71 -12.66
CA ALA A 268 -16.27 23.22 -11.72
C ALA A 268 -17.71 23.50 -12.20
N GLU A 269 -17.96 24.67 -12.80
CA GLU A 269 -19.28 25.06 -13.34
C GLU A 269 -19.66 24.30 -14.60
N ILE A 270 -18.72 24.09 -15.53
CA ILE A 270 -18.93 23.30 -16.75
C ILE A 270 -19.33 21.86 -16.39
N GLY A 271 -18.96 21.39 -15.19
CA GLY A 271 -19.19 20.04 -14.72
C GLY A 271 -18.33 19.10 -15.54
N VAL A 272 -17.12 18.81 -15.08
CA VAL A 272 -16.12 17.99 -15.80
C VAL A 272 -16.70 16.60 -16.15
N GLY A 273 -17.41 16.51 -17.28
CA GLY A 273 -17.86 15.26 -17.92
C GLY A 273 -18.98 14.48 -17.28
N GLY A 274 -19.78 15.08 -16.39
CA GLY A 274 -20.81 14.32 -15.64
C GLY A 274 -20.23 13.24 -14.71
N ARG A 275 -18.91 13.25 -14.47
CA ARG A 275 -18.24 12.39 -13.50
C ARG A 275 -18.15 13.13 -12.18
N VAL A 276 -18.69 12.54 -11.13
CA VAL A 276 -18.75 13.15 -9.79
C VAL A 276 -17.33 13.49 -9.28
N GLU A 277 -16.38 12.57 -9.43
CA GLU A 277 -14.98 12.76 -9.01
C GLU A 277 -14.35 14.02 -9.60
N ALA A 278 -14.42 14.20 -10.92
CA ALA A 278 -13.74 15.32 -11.58
C ALA A 278 -14.32 16.68 -11.17
N ALA A 279 -15.63 16.75 -10.87
CA ALA A 279 -16.26 17.92 -10.28
C ALA A 279 -15.78 18.18 -8.83
N LEU A 280 -15.65 17.13 -8.01
CA LEU A 280 -15.09 17.24 -6.66
C LEU A 280 -13.62 17.71 -6.70
N ARG A 281 -12.84 17.24 -7.66
CA ARG A 281 -11.44 17.64 -7.87
C ARG A 281 -11.32 19.10 -8.26
N ALA A 282 -12.18 19.59 -9.16
CA ALA A 282 -12.24 21.01 -9.50
C ALA A 282 -12.62 21.89 -8.29
N ARG A 283 -13.61 21.46 -7.48
CA ARG A 283 -13.97 22.16 -6.23
C ARG A 283 -12.82 22.17 -5.21
N TYR A 284 -12.11 21.05 -5.05
CA TYR A 284 -10.91 21.03 -4.21
C TYR A 284 -9.84 22.01 -4.71
N ALA A 285 -9.58 22.04 -6.03
CA ALA A 285 -8.62 22.99 -6.60
C ALA A 285 -9.02 24.45 -6.33
N VAL A 286 -10.32 24.78 -6.42
CA VAL A 286 -10.85 26.09 -5.99
C VAL A 286 -10.55 26.36 -4.51
N ALA A 287 -10.85 25.42 -3.61
CA ALA A 287 -10.59 25.55 -2.18
C ALA A 287 -9.08 25.74 -1.88
N PHE A 288 -8.23 24.97 -2.56
CA PHE A 288 -6.78 25.05 -2.42
C PHE A 288 -6.21 26.37 -2.96
N THR A 289 -6.69 26.86 -4.10
CA THR A 289 -6.25 28.16 -4.62
C THR A 289 -6.74 29.32 -3.76
N LYS A 290 -7.96 29.26 -3.19
CA LYS A 290 -8.42 30.22 -2.17
C LYS A 290 -7.47 30.22 -0.97
N TYR A 291 -7.07 29.04 -0.50
CA TYR A 291 -6.09 28.89 0.57
C TYR A 291 -4.75 29.58 0.21
N GLN A 292 -4.19 29.31 -0.97
CA GLN A 292 -2.93 29.95 -1.43
C GLN A 292 -3.04 31.47 -1.58
N LEU A 293 -4.24 31.99 -1.88
CA LEU A 293 -4.54 33.43 -1.91
C LEU A 293 -4.79 34.04 -0.51
N GLY A 294 -4.71 33.27 0.57
CA GLY A 294 -5.00 33.71 1.95
C GLY A 294 -6.50 33.92 2.24
N ARG A 295 -7.39 33.33 1.43
CA ARG A 295 -8.86 33.45 1.55
C ARG A 295 -9.44 32.25 2.31
N GLU A 296 -9.11 32.11 3.59
CA GLU A 296 -9.40 30.91 4.40
C GLU A 296 -10.83 30.82 4.98
N GLY A 297 -11.64 31.88 4.87
CA GLY A 297 -12.97 31.92 5.45
C GLY A 297 -13.90 30.84 4.88
N GLY A 298 -14.40 29.95 5.74
CA GLY A 298 -15.32 28.86 5.37
C GLY A 298 -14.65 27.63 4.73
N LEU A 299 -13.31 27.59 4.64
CA LEU A 299 -12.63 26.48 3.96
C LEU A 299 -12.74 25.14 4.70
N ILE A 300 -12.77 25.13 6.04
CA ILE A 300 -12.90 23.86 6.77
C ILE A 300 -14.26 23.21 6.50
N GLU A 301 -15.32 24.01 6.48
CA GLU A 301 -16.67 23.55 6.15
C GLU A 301 -16.77 23.07 4.69
N GLU A 302 -16.12 23.78 3.76
CA GLU A 302 -16.02 23.39 2.35
C GLU A 302 -15.25 22.06 2.18
N LEU A 303 -14.15 21.87 2.91
CA LEU A 303 -13.35 20.64 2.90
C LEU A 303 -14.07 19.47 3.57
N ALA A 304 -14.82 19.72 4.64
CA ALA A 304 -15.66 18.72 5.27
C ALA A 304 -16.75 18.22 4.32
N ASP A 305 -17.46 19.11 3.62
CA ASP A 305 -18.42 18.73 2.57
C ASP A 305 -17.73 17.91 1.47
N LEU A 306 -16.60 18.38 0.96
CA LEU A 306 -15.84 17.65 -0.07
C LEU A 306 -15.41 16.26 0.39
N ALA A 307 -14.83 16.14 1.58
CA ALA A 307 -14.43 14.86 2.15
C ALA A 307 -15.61 13.90 2.23
N CYS A 308 -16.75 14.34 2.77
CA CYS A 308 -17.93 13.51 2.89
C CYS A 308 -18.46 13.06 1.52
N ARG A 309 -18.42 13.93 0.50
CA ARG A 309 -18.78 13.56 -0.88
C ARG A 309 -17.83 12.54 -1.49
N TYR A 310 -16.53 12.68 -1.27
CA TYR A 310 -15.56 11.69 -1.72
C TYR A 310 -15.79 10.34 -1.02
N GLU A 311 -16.05 10.33 0.30
CA GLU A 311 -16.39 9.10 1.04
C GLU A 311 -17.68 8.45 0.53
N GLU A 312 -18.72 9.24 0.22
CA GLU A 312 -19.97 8.75 -0.40
C GLU A 312 -19.68 8.06 -1.74
N VAL A 313 -18.88 8.68 -2.61
CA VAL A 313 -18.51 8.11 -3.92
C VAL A 313 -17.70 6.82 -3.75
N LEU A 314 -16.76 6.77 -2.80
CA LEU A 314 -16.01 5.55 -2.48
C LEU A 314 -16.93 4.43 -1.97
N ALA A 315 -17.93 4.75 -1.15
CA ALA A 315 -18.86 3.79 -0.60
C ALA A 315 -19.85 3.23 -1.65
N GLU A 316 -20.22 4.04 -2.66
CA GLU A 316 -21.10 3.63 -3.76
C GLU A 316 -20.36 2.82 -4.83
N SER A 317 -19.04 2.97 -4.94
CA SER A 317 -18.27 2.26 -5.94
C SER A 317 -18.07 0.79 -5.57
N THR A 318 -18.58 -0.10 -6.42
CA THR A 318 -18.57 -1.56 -6.20
C THR A 318 -17.58 -2.31 -7.09
N ALA A 319 -16.87 -1.64 -8.00
CA ALA A 319 -15.87 -2.28 -8.86
C ALA A 319 -14.94 -1.28 -9.61
N GLY A 320 -13.64 -1.35 -9.32
CA GLY A 320 -12.54 -1.22 -10.30
C GLY A 320 -12.30 0.15 -10.97
N GLY A 321 -11.17 0.77 -10.63
CA GLY A 321 -10.52 1.84 -11.42
C GLY A 321 -10.91 3.27 -11.07
N SER A 322 -12.21 3.59 -10.93
CA SER A 322 -12.66 4.93 -10.49
C SER A 322 -12.25 5.26 -9.05
N ASP A 323 -12.04 4.24 -8.23
CA ASP A 323 -11.77 4.39 -6.79
C ASP A 323 -10.41 5.04 -6.53
N LEU A 324 -9.47 4.87 -7.48
CA LEU A 324 -8.11 5.38 -7.40
C LEU A 324 -8.10 6.91 -7.40
N ASP A 325 -8.70 7.51 -8.43
CA ASP A 325 -8.72 8.97 -8.60
C ASP A 325 -9.54 9.62 -7.46
N VAL A 326 -10.65 8.98 -7.07
CA VAL A 326 -11.48 9.42 -5.92
C VAL A 326 -10.67 9.38 -4.62
N ARG A 327 -9.90 8.32 -4.37
CA ARG A 327 -9.07 8.19 -3.17
C ARG A 327 -7.96 9.24 -3.13
N GLN A 328 -7.24 9.43 -4.23
CA GLN A 328 -6.23 10.48 -4.33
C GLN A 328 -6.82 11.87 -4.08
N GLY A 329 -8.01 12.14 -4.63
CA GLY A 329 -8.78 13.35 -4.38
C GLY A 329 -9.14 13.53 -2.90
N LEU A 330 -9.53 12.46 -2.21
CA LEU A 330 -9.79 12.48 -0.77
C LEU A 330 -8.52 12.76 0.06
N ASP A 331 -7.39 12.14 -0.29
CA ASP A 331 -6.14 12.32 0.44
C ASP A 331 -5.65 13.77 0.40
N VAL A 332 -5.75 14.44 -0.75
CA VAL A 332 -5.37 15.86 -0.86
C VAL A 332 -6.33 16.78 -0.08
N VAL A 333 -7.63 16.45 -0.04
CA VAL A 333 -8.61 17.16 0.81
C VAL A 333 -8.24 17.00 2.28
N TYR A 334 -7.96 15.78 2.74
CA TYR A 334 -7.56 15.52 4.12
C TYR A 334 -6.25 16.24 4.48
N ARG A 335 -5.24 16.28 3.61
CA ARG A 335 -3.98 16.99 3.88
C ARG A 335 -4.18 18.49 4.06
N LEU A 336 -4.99 19.13 3.20
CA LEU A 336 -5.32 20.55 3.37
C LEU A 336 -6.14 20.79 4.64
N TRP A 337 -7.12 19.92 4.92
CA TRP A 337 -7.91 20.01 6.15
C TRP A 337 -7.00 19.88 7.37
N LEU A 338 -6.12 18.88 7.39
CA LEU A 338 -5.19 18.62 8.49
C LEU A 338 -4.27 19.82 8.74
N LYS A 339 -3.79 20.49 7.70
CA LYS A 339 -3.05 21.75 7.82
C LYS A 339 -3.86 22.83 8.54
N LEU A 340 -5.09 23.08 8.10
CA LEU A 340 -5.95 24.11 8.66
C LEU A 340 -6.42 23.79 10.09
N GLU A 341 -6.69 22.50 10.37
CA GLU A 341 -7.11 22.02 11.69
C GLU A 341 -5.95 22.12 12.69
N THR A 342 -4.71 21.81 12.27
CA THR A 342 -3.51 21.93 13.12
C THR A 342 -3.35 23.34 13.68
N ALA A 343 -3.58 24.37 12.86
CA ALA A 343 -3.46 25.76 13.29
C ALA A 343 -4.51 26.19 14.34
N ARG A 344 -5.56 25.38 14.53
CA ARG A 344 -6.69 25.63 15.45
C ARG A 344 -6.78 24.62 16.59
N LEU A 345 -5.89 23.62 16.60
CA LEU A 345 -5.96 22.51 17.53
C LEU A 345 -5.59 22.96 18.94
N ASP A 346 -6.54 22.81 19.87
CA ASP A 346 -6.25 22.87 21.30
C ASP A 346 -5.88 21.47 21.79
N THR A 347 -4.60 21.24 22.05
CA THR A 347 -4.10 19.93 22.54
C THR A 347 -4.58 19.61 23.96
N THR A 348 -5.18 20.58 24.67
CA THR A 348 -5.81 20.35 25.98
C THR A 348 -7.25 19.85 25.87
N ASP A 349 -7.90 20.04 24.72
CA ASP A 349 -9.22 19.47 24.43
C ASP A 349 -9.08 18.05 23.87
N ALA A 350 -9.30 17.06 24.74
CA ALA A 350 -9.24 15.65 24.37
C ALA A 350 -10.14 15.28 23.17
N ARG A 351 -11.30 15.94 23.00
CA ARG A 351 -12.19 15.67 21.87
C ARG A 351 -11.63 16.21 20.57
N ALA A 352 -11.05 17.42 20.60
CA ALA A 352 -10.37 18.01 19.45
C ALA A 352 -9.16 17.14 19.04
N VAL A 353 -8.37 16.68 20.00
CA VAL A 353 -7.24 15.77 19.76
C VAL A 353 -7.69 14.46 19.15
N VAL A 354 -8.73 13.80 19.68
CA VAL A 354 -9.22 12.53 19.12
C VAL A 354 -9.74 12.71 17.69
N ARG A 355 -10.49 13.78 17.41
CA ARG A 355 -10.95 14.10 16.05
C ARG A 355 -9.76 14.35 15.12
N PHE A 356 -8.76 15.10 15.56
CA PHE A 356 -7.54 15.34 14.81
C PHE A 356 -6.79 14.03 14.49
N LEU A 357 -6.62 13.15 15.48
CA LEU A 357 -5.98 11.85 15.26
C LEU A 357 -6.78 10.97 14.29
N HIS A 358 -8.11 11.02 14.32
CA HIS A 358 -8.93 10.33 13.32
C HIS A 358 -8.68 10.81 11.90
N LEU A 359 -8.40 12.11 11.70
CA LEU A 359 -8.02 12.63 10.40
C LEU A 359 -6.63 12.12 9.96
N VAL A 360 -5.66 12.11 10.89
CA VAL A 360 -4.32 11.53 10.65
C VAL A 360 -4.42 10.05 10.27
N PHE A 361 -5.20 9.26 11.03
CA PHE A 361 -5.42 7.85 10.73
C PHE A 361 -6.16 7.65 9.41
N ALA A 362 -7.19 8.44 9.10
CA ALA A 362 -7.92 8.31 7.84
C ALA A 362 -7.03 8.54 6.61
N LEU A 363 -6.03 9.41 6.74
CA LEU A 363 -5.00 9.66 5.73
C LEU A 363 -3.99 8.51 5.64
N LYS A 364 -3.54 7.97 6.78
CA LYS A 364 -2.53 6.89 6.84
C LYS A 364 -3.07 5.49 6.53
N GLU A 365 -4.33 5.21 6.84
CA GLU A 365 -4.91 3.85 6.82
C GLU A 365 -5.79 3.56 5.61
N GLU A 366 -5.85 4.47 4.62
CA GLU A 366 -6.50 4.25 3.33
C GLU A 366 -8.03 3.98 3.39
N GLU A 367 -8.67 4.02 4.56
CA GLU A 367 -10.06 3.56 4.72
C GLU A 367 -11.13 4.56 4.26
N GLY A 368 -10.85 5.87 4.32
CA GLY A 368 -11.75 6.91 3.82
C GLY A 368 -13.09 6.96 4.56
N LYS A 369 -13.02 7.02 5.90
CA LYS A 369 -14.20 6.95 6.78
C LYS A 369 -14.26 8.09 7.80
N PHE A 370 -13.45 9.13 7.64
CA PHE A 370 -13.35 10.20 8.62
C PHE A 370 -14.68 10.89 8.89
N CYS A 371 -15.44 11.24 7.84
CA CYS A 371 -16.75 11.86 7.98
C CYS A 371 -17.72 10.93 8.71
N SER A 372 -17.77 9.65 8.32
CA SER A 372 -18.67 8.68 8.97
C SER A 372 -18.35 8.51 10.47
N VAL A 373 -17.07 8.49 10.83
CA VAL A 373 -16.57 8.43 12.21
C VAL A 373 -16.96 9.69 12.97
N THR A 374 -16.70 10.87 12.39
CA THR A 374 -16.98 12.16 13.04
C THR A 374 -18.48 12.33 13.29
N GLN A 375 -19.33 12.01 12.31
CA GLN A 375 -20.79 12.04 12.47
C GLN A 375 -21.27 11.06 13.55
N ALA A 376 -20.65 9.89 13.67
CA ALA A 376 -20.99 8.93 14.73
C ALA A 376 -20.59 9.47 16.12
N MET A 377 -19.41 10.09 16.25
CA MET A 377 -18.97 10.76 17.48
C MET A 377 -19.89 11.93 17.87
N GLU A 378 -20.41 12.67 16.90
CA GLU A 378 -21.35 13.77 17.15
C GLU A 378 -22.73 13.30 17.60
N ARG A 379 -23.25 12.23 16.99
CA ARG A 379 -24.57 11.66 17.34
C ARG A 379 -24.58 10.98 18.70
N ARG A 380 -23.43 10.47 19.14
CA ARG A 380 -23.29 9.76 20.40
C ARG A 380 -22.04 10.23 21.14
N PRO A 381 -22.07 11.46 21.71
CA PRO A 381 -20.91 12.02 22.41
C PRO A 381 -20.48 11.17 23.62
N ASP A 382 -21.42 10.41 24.19
CA ASP A 382 -21.19 9.52 25.33
C ASP A 382 -20.96 8.05 24.92
N ALA A 383 -21.10 7.69 23.64
CA ALA A 383 -20.88 6.31 23.21
C ALA A 383 -19.42 6.05 22.87
N ALA A 384 -18.88 5.03 23.52
CA ALA A 384 -18.04 3.98 22.96
C ALA A 384 -17.67 4.11 21.48
N PHE A 385 -16.59 4.83 21.18
CA PHE A 385 -15.97 4.73 19.85
C PHE A 385 -14.79 3.77 19.91
N HIS A 386 -15.02 2.50 19.62
CA HIS A 386 -13.93 1.53 19.44
C HIS A 386 -13.08 1.97 18.23
N SER A 387 -11.93 2.57 18.51
CA SER A 387 -11.01 3.05 17.49
C SER A 387 -9.65 2.38 17.60
N GLU A 388 -9.00 2.19 16.45
CA GLU A 388 -7.60 1.76 16.35
C GLU A 388 -6.66 2.70 17.10
N ILE A 389 -7.02 3.97 17.14
CA ILE A 389 -6.28 5.05 17.80
C ILE A 389 -6.21 4.79 19.30
N THR A 390 -7.34 4.50 19.94
CA THR A 390 -7.35 4.31 21.38
C THR A 390 -6.60 3.05 21.79
N VAL A 391 -6.74 1.96 21.02
CA VAL A 391 -5.97 0.74 21.24
C VAL A 391 -4.48 0.98 21.06
N LEU A 392 -4.08 1.74 20.03
CA LEU A 392 -2.69 2.14 19.85
C LEU A 392 -2.19 2.93 21.07
N LEU A 393 -2.90 3.99 21.49
CA LEU A 393 -2.51 4.83 22.64
C LEU A 393 -2.36 4.01 23.94
N GLU A 394 -3.25 3.04 24.19
CA GLU A 394 -3.12 2.13 25.32
C GLU A 394 -1.83 1.29 25.22
N ARG A 395 -1.56 0.71 24.05
CA ARG A 395 -0.36 -0.10 23.81
C ARG A 395 0.91 0.71 24.00
N LEU A 396 0.98 1.92 23.45
CA LEU A 396 2.11 2.84 23.60
C LEU A 396 2.43 3.13 25.07
N THR A 397 1.38 3.29 25.89
CA THR A 397 1.52 3.50 27.34
C THR A 397 2.13 2.26 28.02
N SER A 398 1.69 1.05 27.64
CA SER A 398 2.18 -0.19 28.22
C SER A 398 3.62 -0.56 27.80
N THR A 399 4.06 -0.14 26.61
CA THR A 399 5.38 -0.49 26.05
C THR A 399 6.43 0.59 26.25
N ALA A 400 6.05 1.77 26.76
CA ALA A 400 6.88 2.98 26.79
C ALA A 400 7.43 3.36 25.40
N THR A 401 6.65 3.08 24.36
CA THR A 401 6.95 3.44 22.98
C THR A 401 6.34 4.80 22.68
N GLY A 402 7.15 5.71 22.14
CA GLY A 402 6.65 6.95 21.55
C GLY A 402 6.46 6.76 20.04
N VAL A 403 5.51 7.46 19.45
CA VAL A 403 5.31 7.51 18.00
C VAL A 403 5.62 8.90 17.50
N LEU A 404 6.28 9.00 16.36
CA LEU A 404 6.42 10.22 15.57
C LEU A 404 5.81 9.96 14.19
N VAL A 405 4.71 10.64 13.88
CA VAL A 405 4.12 10.69 12.56
C VAL A 405 4.65 11.92 11.85
N VAL A 406 5.19 11.73 10.64
CA VAL A 406 5.66 12.80 9.76
C VAL A 406 4.81 12.77 8.50
N GLU A 407 4.15 13.88 8.19
CA GLU A 407 3.18 13.99 7.10
C GLU A 407 3.46 15.21 6.23
N SER A 408 3.43 15.04 4.90
CA SER A 408 3.44 16.20 4.00
C SER A 408 2.04 16.79 3.93
N VAL A 409 1.94 18.07 4.23
CA VAL A 409 0.73 18.85 3.99
C VAL A 409 1.08 20.00 3.03
N PRO A 410 0.12 20.67 2.39
CA PRO A 410 0.46 21.64 1.37
C PRO A 410 1.42 22.71 1.91
N ASP A 411 2.55 22.95 1.25
CA ASP A 411 3.59 23.93 1.65
C ASP A 411 4.11 23.81 3.10
N ALA A 412 4.02 22.63 3.73
CA ALA A 412 4.43 22.43 5.12
C ALA A 412 4.70 20.94 5.45
N VAL A 413 5.32 20.69 6.59
CA VAL A 413 5.47 19.33 7.16
C VAL A 413 4.81 19.31 8.52
N LEU A 414 3.89 18.37 8.72
CA LEU A 414 3.23 18.13 9.99
C LEU A 414 3.99 17.03 10.75
N LEU A 415 4.29 17.31 12.02
CA LEU A 415 4.82 16.33 12.96
C LEU A 415 3.82 16.13 14.09
N VAL A 416 3.44 14.88 14.32
CA VAL A 416 2.57 14.48 15.42
C VAL A 416 3.32 13.46 16.27
N SER A 417 3.49 13.75 17.56
CA SER A 417 4.06 12.79 18.50
C SER A 417 3.02 12.28 19.48
N LEU A 418 2.98 10.96 19.66
CA LEU A 418 2.12 10.26 20.61
C LEU A 418 3.00 9.59 21.67
N SER A 419 2.76 9.86 22.96
CA SER A 419 3.51 9.22 24.05
C SER A 419 2.67 9.12 25.32
N GLY A 420 2.44 7.91 25.84
CA GLY A 420 1.84 7.72 27.18
C GLY A 420 0.51 8.46 27.43
N GLY A 421 -0.32 8.63 26.40
CA GLY A 421 -1.58 9.38 26.48
C GLY A 421 -1.48 10.90 26.24
N SER A 422 -0.28 11.45 26.00
CA SER A 422 -0.10 12.83 25.52
C SER A 422 0.09 12.88 24.00
N VAL A 423 -0.27 14.02 23.43
CA VAL A 423 -0.15 14.33 22.00
C VAL A 423 0.51 15.69 21.85
N ALA A 424 1.60 15.74 21.08
CA ALA A 424 2.25 16.98 20.68
C ALA A 424 2.16 17.12 19.16
N VAL A 425 1.83 18.32 18.69
CA VAL A 425 1.63 18.60 17.26
C VAL A 425 2.42 19.84 16.88
N GLN A 426 3.19 19.77 15.79
CA GLN A 426 3.91 20.89 15.22
C GLN A 426 3.71 20.93 13.71
N LEU A 427 3.44 22.13 13.20
CA LEU A 427 3.45 22.42 11.77
C LEU A 427 4.73 23.20 11.44
N LEU A 428 5.64 22.59 10.67
CA LEU A 428 6.74 23.31 10.04
C LEU A 428 6.19 23.96 8.78
N ASP A 429 6.08 25.28 8.78
CA ASP A 429 5.69 26.06 7.60
C ASP A 429 6.69 25.94 6.45
N ARG A 430 6.46 26.63 5.33
CA ARG A 430 7.29 26.51 4.13
C ARG A 430 8.78 26.75 4.39
N ASP A 431 9.11 27.78 5.17
CA ASP A 431 10.50 28.16 5.42
C ASP A 431 11.15 27.19 6.43
N ALA A 432 10.41 26.80 7.47
CA ALA A 432 10.87 25.79 8.43
C ALA A 432 10.99 24.40 7.79
N ALA A 433 10.09 24.04 6.87
CA ALA A 433 10.11 22.76 6.16
C ALA A 433 11.27 22.66 5.16
N ALA A 434 11.86 23.77 4.72
CA ALA A 434 13.04 23.75 3.85
C ALA A 434 14.22 22.98 4.47
N VAL A 435 14.35 23.01 5.81
CA VAL A 435 15.41 22.27 6.53
C VAL A 435 15.26 20.75 6.39
N VAL A 436 14.04 20.25 6.18
CA VAL A 436 13.75 18.83 5.93
C VAL A 436 14.33 18.44 4.57
N GLY A 437 14.06 19.27 3.54
CA GLY A 437 14.59 19.09 2.18
C GLY A 437 16.11 19.19 2.14
N ASP A 438 16.69 20.17 2.84
CA ASP A 438 18.15 20.33 2.95
C ASP A 438 18.81 19.12 3.59
N LEU A 439 18.24 18.55 4.66
CA LEU A 439 18.76 17.35 5.30
C LEU A 439 18.70 16.13 4.36
N ILE A 440 17.57 15.91 3.68
CA ILE A 440 17.45 14.82 2.71
C ILE A 440 18.49 14.99 1.58
N ALA A 441 18.66 16.21 1.05
CA ALA A 441 19.61 16.49 -0.01
C ALA A 441 21.07 16.26 0.43
N GLU A 442 21.45 16.74 1.61
CA GLU A 442 22.80 16.53 2.15
C GLU A 442 23.07 15.07 2.49
N GLN A 443 22.06 14.32 2.93
CA GLN A 443 22.17 12.88 3.14
C GLN A 443 22.37 12.13 1.81
N ARG A 444 21.56 12.42 0.78
CA ARG A 444 21.73 11.84 -0.58
C ARG A 444 23.15 12.11 -1.10
N LEU A 445 23.61 13.36 -1.03
CA LEU A 445 24.94 13.76 -1.46
C LEU A 445 26.06 13.01 -0.71
N ALA A 446 25.93 12.86 0.62
CA ALA A 446 26.91 12.13 1.41
C ALA A 446 26.95 10.65 1.03
N THR A 447 25.79 9.99 0.91
CA THR A 447 25.71 8.57 0.54
C THR A 447 26.18 8.29 -0.88
N ASP A 448 25.97 9.22 -1.81
CA ASP A 448 26.49 9.13 -3.18
C ASP A 448 28.01 9.22 -3.21
N ARG A 449 28.60 10.14 -2.45
CA ARG A 449 30.06 10.28 -2.35
C ARG A 449 30.70 9.06 -1.70
N LEU A 450 30.07 8.50 -0.67
CA LEU A 450 30.51 7.26 -0.01
C LEU A 450 30.46 6.07 -0.98
N SER A 451 29.32 5.86 -1.63
CA SER A 451 29.10 4.71 -2.51
C SER A 451 29.97 4.76 -3.77
N ASN A 452 30.18 5.95 -4.33
CA ASN A 452 31.10 6.17 -5.45
C ASN A 452 32.58 6.23 -5.02
N ARG A 453 32.89 5.96 -3.74
CA ARG A 453 34.25 5.99 -3.17
C ARG A 453 34.96 7.34 -3.36
N ALA A 454 34.19 8.42 -3.52
CA ALA A 454 34.72 9.78 -3.59
C ALA A 454 35.20 10.28 -2.21
N ILE A 455 34.68 9.68 -1.13
CA ILE A 455 35.20 9.81 0.24
C ILE A 455 35.24 8.43 0.91
N PRO A 456 36.23 8.13 1.78
CA PRO A 456 36.21 6.94 2.63
C PRO A 456 35.02 6.93 3.59
N ALA A 457 34.55 5.73 3.99
CA ALA A 457 33.48 5.58 4.98
C ALA A 457 33.83 6.16 6.35
N SER A 458 35.12 6.13 6.73
CA SER A 458 35.67 6.71 7.95
C SER A 458 35.94 8.22 7.87
N SER A 459 35.36 8.92 6.88
CA SER A 459 35.55 10.37 6.74
C SER A 459 34.67 11.13 7.74
N PRO A 460 35.16 12.22 8.34
CA PRO A 460 34.29 13.08 9.14
C PRO A 460 33.19 13.71 8.27
N PRO A 461 32.00 13.98 8.83
CA PRO A 461 30.95 14.67 8.09
C PRO A 461 31.35 16.09 7.72
N SER A 462 30.85 16.56 6.58
CA SER A 462 31.05 17.95 6.17
C SER A 462 30.35 18.90 7.16
N PRO A 463 30.85 20.14 7.34
CA PRO A 463 30.17 21.13 8.19
C PRO A 463 28.72 21.37 7.78
N ARG A 464 28.43 21.35 6.47
CA ARG A 464 27.07 21.52 5.93
C ARG A 464 26.15 20.35 6.31
N HIS A 465 26.65 19.12 6.25
CA HIS A 465 25.91 17.94 6.65
C HIS A 465 25.56 17.98 8.15
N VAL A 466 26.53 18.31 9.02
CA VAL A 466 26.29 18.49 10.46
C VAL A 466 25.30 19.62 10.72
N GLN A 467 25.43 20.74 10.03
CA GLN A 467 24.52 21.88 10.15
C GLN A 467 23.09 21.50 9.76
N ALA A 468 22.88 20.74 8.68
CA ALA A 468 21.56 20.28 8.28
C ALA A 468 20.94 19.34 9.34
N CYS A 469 21.74 18.41 9.90
CA CYS A 469 21.30 17.51 10.98
C CYS A 469 20.88 18.29 12.24
N GLN A 470 21.63 19.35 12.59
CA GLN A 470 21.34 20.20 13.75
C GLN A 470 20.15 21.12 13.50
N ALA A 471 20.06 21.72 12.31
CA ALA A 471 18.97 22.61 11.93
C ALA A 471 17.62 21.88 12.00
N MET A 472 17.55 20.64 11.51
CA MET A 472 16.33 19.85 11.59
C MET A 472 15.93 19.57 13.05
N TRP A 473 16.87 19.20 13.93
CA TRP A 473 16.56 19.01 15.36
C TRP A 473 16.12 20.31 16.04
N GLN A 474 16.77 21.43 15.71
CA GLN A 474 16.46 22.74 16.28
C GLN A 474 15.11 23.30 15.78
N ALA A 475 14.68 22.90 14.59
CA ALA A 475 13.37 23.23 14.06
C ALA A 475 12.23 22.56 14.86
N LEU A 476 12.51 21.49 15.62
CA LEU A 476 11.51 20.82 16.45
C LEU A 476 11.15 21.64 17.70
N ASP A 477 9.86 21.73 17.98
CA ASP A 477 9.38 22.38 19.19
C ASP A 477 9.89 21.65 20.45
N PRO A 478 10.11 22.36 21.57
CA PRO A 478 10.61 21.76 22.80
C PRO A 478 9.76 20.58 23.30
N GLU A 479 8.45 20.65 23.12
CA GLU A 479 7.51 19.58 23.52
C GLU A 479 7.71 18.30 22.70
N LEU A 480 7.87 18.42 21.36
CA LEU A 480 8.20 17.28 20.51
C LEU A 480 9.56 16.68 20.84
N ARG A 481 10.57 17.51 21.10
CA ARG A 481 11.88 17.02 21.55
C ARG A 481 11.77 16.26 22.88
N ALA A 482 10.99 16.78 23.82
CA ALA A 482 10.75 16.11 25.10
C ALA A 482 10.02 14.76 24.93
N HIS A 483 9.05 14.67 24.01
CA HIS A 483 8.41 13.40 23.67
C HIS A 483 9.40 12.39 23.07
N ILE A 484 10.23 12.84 22.12
CA ILE A 484 11.26 12.00 21.49
C ILE A 484 12.26 11.49 22.54
N ASP A 485 12.75 12.38 23.41
CA ASP A 485 13.73 12.06 24.44
C ASP A 485 13.15 11.20 25.57
N GLY A 486 11.84 11.31 25.84
CA GLY A 486 11.15 10.54 26.87
C GLY A 486 10.78 9.11 26.43
N ALA A 487 10.76 8.83 25.13
CA ALA A 487 10.41 7.52 24.60
C ALA A 487 11.54 6.50 24.85
N ARG A 488 11.23 5.27 25.29
CA ARG A 488 12.24 4.19 25.35
C ARG A 488 12.60 3.67 23.96
N VAL A 489 11.57 3.58 23.12
CA VAL A 489 11.64 3.26 21.69
C VAL A 489 10.82 4.30 20.96
N LEU A 490 11.41 4.91 19.93
CA LEU A 490 10.73 5.82 19.03
C LEU A 490 10.29 5.05 17.78
N ALA A 491 9.00 4.86 17.62
CA ALA A 491 8.41 4.39 16.37
C ALA A 491 8.16 5.58 15.44
N VAL A 492 8.53 5.48 14.17
CA VAL A 492 8.38 6.54 13.18
C VAL A 492 7.47 6.04 12.06
N VAL A 493 6.42 6.81 11.75
CA VAL A 493 5.55 6.60 10.59
C VAL A 493 5.71 7.81 9.68
N MET A 494 6.18 7.59 8.46
CA MET A 494 6.45 8.68 7.52
C MET A 494 5.48 8.65 6.36
N ASP A 495 5.39 9.75 5.64
CA ASP A 495 4.63 9.85 4.42
C ASP A 495 5.49 9.40 3.23
N SER A 496 5.07 8.30 2.59
CA SER A 496 5.72 7.75 1.40
C SER A 496 5.22 8.36 0.08
N SER A 497 4.26 9.29 0.13
CA SER A 497 3.78 10.02 -1.06
C SER A 497 4.78 11.07 -1.57
N THR A 498 5.75 11.44 -0.73
CA THR A 498 6.76 12.45 -1.00
C THR A 498 8.15 11.93 -0.64
N ASP A 499 9.18 12.76 -0.85
CA ASP A 499 10.56 12.48 -0.43
C ASP A 499 10.71 12.35 1.10
N LEU A 500 9.66 12.60 1.90
CA LEU A 500 9.68 12.44 3.36
C LEU A 500 9.97 11.01 3.81
N GLY A 501 9.64 10.00 3.00
CA GLY A 501 10.05 8.61 3.24
C GLY A 501 11.58 8.44 3.36
N GLU A 502 12.36 9.41 2.86
CA GLU A 502 13.81 9.41 2.96
C GLU A 502 14.34 10.08 4.23
N LEU A 503 13.55 10.91 4.93
CA LEU A 503 14.02 11.70 6.07
C LEU A 503 14.86 10.86 7.06
N PRO A 504 16.17 11.15 7.25
CA PRO A 504 17.04 10.30 8.05
C PRO A 504 16.94 10.67 9.54
N ILE A 505 15.85 10.27 10.19
CA ILE A 505 15.58 10.53 11.62
C ILE A 505 16.74 10.06 12.52
N GLU A 506 17.42 8.98 12.13
CA GLU A 506 18.53 8.37 12.84
C GLU A 506 19.75 9.31 12.97
N ILE A 507 19.91 10.29 12.08
CA ILE A 507 21.05 11.23 12.09
C ILE A 507 20.67 12.65 12.53
N LEU A 508 19.47 12.87 13.09
CA LEU A 508 19.17 14.15 13.74
C LEU A 508 20.18 14.41 14.86
N HIS A 509 20.73 15.62 14.93
CA HIS A 509 21.83 15.93 15.84
C HIS A 509 21.43 17.01 16.84
N ASP A 510 21.42 16.67 18.14
CA ASP A 510 20.95 17.59 19.18
C ASP A 510 21.94 18.69 19.60
N GLY A 511 23.11 18.67 18.99
CA GLY A 511 24.25 19.54 19.30
C GLY A 511 25.34 18.82 20.09
N THR A 512 25.00 17.69 20.71
CA THR A 512 25.94 16.84 21.45
C THR A 512 26.09 15.47 20.78
N THR A 513 25.00 14.83 20.38
CA THR A 513 25.00 13.50 19.78
C THR A 513 23.93 13.34 18.71
N TYR A 514 24.07 12.29 17.90
CA TYR A 514 23.08 11.88 16.93
C TYR A 514 22.00 11.02 17.60
N LEU A 515 20.74 11.18 17.18
CA LEU A 515 19.60 10.49 17.77
C LEU A 515 19.76 8.96 17.69
N GLY A 516 20.17 8.42 16.55
CA GLY A 516 20.40 6.99 16.33
C GLY A 516 21.57 6.39 17.10
N LEU A 517 22.35 7.19 17.83
CA LEU A 517 23.41 6.76 18.75
C LEU A 517 22.96 6.75 20.22
N ARG A 518 21.75 7.22 20.54
CA ARG A 518 21.21 7.19 21.91
C ARG A 518 19.80 6.62 22.02
N GLN A 519 19.05 6.65 20.93
CA GLN A 519 17.64 6.27 20.88
C GLN A 519 17.45 4.98 20.09
N ARG A 520 16.56 4.10 20.58
CA ARG A 520 16.06 2.95 19.80
C ARG A 520 15.01 3.47 18.84
N ILE A 521 15.24 3.30 17.54
CA ILE A 521 14.35 3.81 16.49
C ILE A 521 13.87 2.64 15.65
N VAL A 522 12.56 2.54 15.47
CA VAL A 522 11.92 1.64 14.52
C VAL A 522 11.02 2.45 13.59
N ARG A 523 10.89 2.00 12.36
CA ARG A 523 9.98 2.57 11.36
C ARG A 523 8.78 1.65 11.17
N SER A 524 7.63 2.21 10.82
CA SER A 524 6.46 1.45 10.42
C SER A 524 5.86 2.05 9.15
N PRO A 525 5.43 1.23 8.17
CA PRO A 525 4.76 1.72 6.97
C PRO A 525 3.47 2.49 7.30
N ALA A 526 2.65 1.93 8.19
CA ALA A 526 1.39 2.53 8.62
C ALA A 526 1.24 2.52 10.15
N LEU A 527 0.26 3.28 10.67
CA LEU A 527 -0.09 3.26 12.09
C LEU A 527 -0.78 1.94 12.46
N ARG A 528 -1.55 1.34 11.57
CA ARG A 528 -2.09 -0.01 11.73
C ARG A 528 -0.97 -1.03 11.79
N ASP A 529 -0.01 -0.99 10.88
CA ASP A 529 1.13 -1.93 10.92
C ASP A 529 1.93 -1.81 12.23
N LEU A 530 2.05 -0.60 12.78
CA LEU A 530 2.63 -0.36 14.09
C LEU A 530 1.76 -0.93 15.21
N ASN A 531 0.45 -0.66 15.18
CA ASN A 531 -0.48 -1.21 16.16
C ASN A 531 -0.44 -2.75 16.16
N LEU A 532 -0.38 -3.35 14.97
CA LEU A 532 -0.22 -4.79 14.77
C LEU A 532 1.12 -5.28 15.33
N SER A 533 2.24 -4.59 15.07
CA SER A 533 3.56 -5.00 15.60
C SER A 533 3.68 -4.89 17.12
N LEU A 534 2.86 -4.05 17.76
CA LEU A 534 2.72 -3.96 19.21
C LEU A 534 1.78 -5.04 19.80
N SER A 535 1.04 -5.78 18.97
CA SER A 535 0.14 -6.86 19.40
C SER A 535 0.91 -8.15 19.68
N ARG A 536 0.90 -8.61 20.94
CA ARG A 536 1.56 -9.88 21.34
C ARG A 536 0.82 -11.14 20.88
N ASN A 537 -0.40 -10.99 20.35
CA ASN A 537 -1.24 -12.08 19.86
C ASN A 537 -1.35 -12.12 18.33
N LEU A 538 -0.59 -11.29 17.59
CA LEU A 538 -0.69 -11.23 16.12
C LEU A 538 -0.08 -12.45 15.42
N VAL A 539 1.18 -12.76 15.71
CA VAL A 539 1.91 -13.90 15.17
C VAL A 539 2.60 -14.58 16.32
N ASN A 540 2.36 -15.89 16.46
CA ASN A 540 3.02 -16.71 17.47
C ASN A 540 3.51 -18.02 16.83
N ALA A 541 4.38 -17.86 15.83
CA ALA A 541 4.95 -18.98 15.10
C ALA A 541 6.11 -19.59 15.92
N ARG A 542 6.11 -20.92 16.05
CA ARG A 542 7.29 -21.67 16.45
C ARG A 542 8.40 -21.39 15.45
N PRO A 543 9.61 -21.07 15.92
CA PRO A 543 10.78 -21.04 15.05
C PRO A 543 10.88 -22.34 14.27
N THR A 544 11.03 -22.21 12.96
CA THR A 544 11.34 -23.32 12.06
C THR A 544 12.77 -23.83 12.28
N GLY A 545 13.62 -23.00 12.89
CA GLY A 545 15.05 -23.23 13.04
C GLY A 545 15.77 -23.16 11.70
N THR A 546 15.21 -22.50 10.68
CA THR A 546 15.83 -22.39 9.35
C THR A 546 16.12 -20.93 8.99
N ALA A 547 17.19 -20.73 8.23
CA ALA A 547 17.57 -19.44 7.69
C ALA A 547 17.86 -19.58 6.19
N ILE A 548 17.45 -18.60 5.39
CA ILE A 548 17.75 -18.52 3.95
C ILE A 548 18.70 -17.36 3.74
N VAL A 549 19.89 -17.64 3.22
CA VAL A 549 20.88 -16.64 2.83
C VAL A 549 20.95 -16.59 1.30
N VAL A 550 20.55 -15.47 0.72
CA VAL A 550 20.56 -15.25 -0.73
C VAL A 550 21.78 -14.42 -1.10
N ARG A 551 22.60 -14.95 -2.00
CA ARG A 551 23.70 -14.22 -2.63
C ARG A 551 23.36 -14.00 -4.10
N ALA A 552 23.12 -12.73 -4.47
CA ALA A 552 22.92 -12.35 -5.86
C ALA A 552 24.17 -12.60 -6.71
N GLU A 553 24.01 -12.76 -8.02
CA GLU A 553 25.11 -12.73 -8.98
C GLU A 553 25.40 -11.29 -9.39
N ASP A 554 26.51 -10.73 -8.90
CA ASP A 554 26.97 -9.37 -9.17
C ASP A 554 28.51 -9.24 -8.99
N ALA A 555 29.03 -8.02 -9.08
CA ALA A 555 30.46 -7.70 -8.95
C ALA A 555 30.84 -7.09 -7.58
N LEU A 556 30.03 -7.28 -6.53
CA LEU A 556 30.31 -6.81 -5.18
C LEU A 556 31.42 -7.65 -4.54
N VAL A 557 32.45 -6.97 -4.03
CA VAL A 557 33.72 -7.56 -3.58
C VAL A 557 33.57 -8.20 -2.19
N HIS A 558 32.74 -7.63 -1.32
CA HIS A 558 32.55 -8.07 0.06
C HIS A 558 31.33 -8.97 0.25
N ALA A 559 30.49 -9.12 -0.77
CA ALA A 559 29.24 -9.85 -0.66
C ALA A 559 29.41 -11.36 -0.34
N ASP A 560 30.48 -12.02 -0.79
CA ASP A 560 30.77 -13.41 -0.38
C ASP A 560 31.22 -13.51 1.09
N ALA A 561 31.95 -12.51 1.57
CA ALA A 561 32.35 -12.44 2.98
C ALA A 561 31.13 -12.20 3.88
N GLU A 562 30.25 -11.28 3.49
CA GLU A 562 28.98 -11.04 4.17
C GLU A 562 28.09 -12.30 4.17
N THR A 563 27.97 -12.99 3.03
CA THR A 563 27.23 -14.25 2.93
C THR A 563 27.77 -15.29 3.91
N SER A 564 29.09 -15.45 3.98
CA SER A 564 29.73 -16.41 4.88
C SER A 564 29.49 -16.07 6.35
N MET A 565 29.50 -14.79 6.69
CA MET A 565 29.21 -14.28 8.02
C MET A 565 27.72 -14.44 8.38
N ALA A 566 26.80 -14.18 7.46
CA ALA A 566 25.37 -14.41 7.65
C ALA A 566 25.07 -15.87 7.98
N VAL A 567 25.72 -16.80 7.27
CA VAL A 567 25.64 -18.25 7.53
C VAL A 567 26.15 -18.59 8.93
N ALA A 568 27.30 -18.04 9.32
CA ALA A 568 27.86 -18.25 10.65
C ALA A 568 26.95 -17.68 11.75
N ALA A 569 26.43 -16.46 11.57
CA ALA A 569 25.51 -15.81 12.49
C ALA A 569 24.21 -16.60 12.66
N ALA A 570 23.59 -17.06 11.57
CA ALA A 570 22.40 -17.91 11.63
C ALA A 570 22.67 -19.20 12.40
N THR A 571 23.82 -19.83 12.17
CA THR A 571 24.25 -21.04 12.90
C THR A 571 24.41 -20.74 14.41
N ASP A 572 25.04 -19.64 14.77
CA ASP A 572 25.24 -19.21 16.16
C ASP A 572 23.93 -18.85 16.87
N LEU A 573 22.92 -18.42 16.11
CA LEU A 573 21.54 -18.19 16.56
C LEU A 573 20.72 -19.48 16.66
N GLY A 574 21.31 -20.64 16.38
CA GLY A 574 20.64 -21.94 16.46
C GLY A 574 19.78 -22.30 15.25
N MET A 575 19.95 -21.60 14.12
CA MET A 575 19.25 -21.88 12.87
C MET A 575 20.11 -22.75 11.94
N THR A 576 19.46 -23.42 11.00
CA THR A 576 20.07 -24.18 9.91
C THR A 576 20.05 -23.32 8.63
N PRO A 577 21.18 -22.72 8.23
CA PRO A 577 21.21 -21.87 7.04
C PRO A 577 21.24 -22.67 5.73
N SER A 578 20.43 -22.26 4.75
CA SER A 578 20.56 -22.63 3.34
C SER A 578 21.12 -21.44 2.54
N VAL A 579 22.07 -21.70 1.65
CA VAL A 579 22.67 -20.65 0.81
C VAL A 579 22.18 -20.78 -0.63
N HIS A 580 21.54 -19.74 -1.13
CA HIS A 580 20.99 -19.68 -2.48
C HIS A 580 21.80 -18.68 -3.30
N ARG A 581 22.57 -19.17 -4.29
CA ARG A 581 23.35 -18.32 -5.20
C ARG A 581 22.58 -18.12 -6.49
N ALA A 582 22.21 -16.88 -6.79
CA ALA A 582 21.39 -16.49 -7.93
C ALA A 582 20.16 -17.39 -8.20
N PRO A 583 19.32 -17.63 -7.17
CA PRO A 583 18.16 -18.51 -7.31
C PRO A 583 17.18 -17.98 -8.35
N GLU A 584 16.38 -18.89 -8.92
CA GLU A 584 15.17 -18.46 -9.61
C GLU A 584 14.19 -17.84 -8.61
N PRO A 585 13.49 -16.73 -8.96
CA PRO A 585 12.54 -16.10 -8.05
C PRO A 585 11.47 -17.06 -7.54
N SER A 586 10.96 -17.95 -8.41
CA SER A 586 9.94 -18.95 -8.05
C SER A 586 10.44 -19.96 -7.01
N THR A 587 11.70 -20.39 -7.12
CA THR A 587 12.32 -21.30 -6.15
C THR A 587 12.46 -20.62 -4.79
N LEU A 588 12.99 -19.39 -4.77
CA LEU A 588 13.13 -18.64 -3.52
C LEU A 588 11.78 -18.41 -2.83
N LEU A 589 10.74 -18.03 -3.58
CA LEU A 589 9.39 -17.83 -3.04
C LEU A 589 8.75 -19.13 -2.54
N HIS A 590 9.00 -20.25 -3.23
CA HIS A 590 8.59 -21.57 -2.76
C HIS A 590 9.23 -21.91 -1.41
N ASP A 591 10.54 -21.70 -1.28
CA ASP A 591 11.29 -22.03 -0.06
C ASP A 591 10.90 -21.12 1.11
N LEU A 592 10.67 -19.83 0.87
CA LEU A 592 10.08 -18.91 1.85
C LEU A 592 8.68 -19.37 2.25
N GLY A 593 7.86 -19.84 1.30
CA GLY A 593 6.53 -20.37 1.54
C GLY A 593 6.50 -21.67 2.36
N ALA A 594 7.62 -22.41 2.40
CA ALA A 594 7.80 -23.58 3.25
C ALA A 594 8.12 -23.20 4.72
N GLY A 595 8.49 -21.95 4.97
CA GLY A 595 8.79 -21.41 6.30
C GLY A 595 10.28 -21.19 6.54
N ALA A 596 10.62 -20.00 7.01
CA ALA A 596 11.94 -19.64 7.50
C ALA A 596 11.83 -18.66 8.67
N ASP A 597 12.86 -18.60 9.51
CA ASP A 597 12.93 -17.62 10.60
C ASP A 597 13.72 -16.37 10.19
N LEU A 598 14.70 -16.55 9.29
CA LEU A 598 15.58 -15.49 8.79
C LEU A 598 15.69 -15.57 7.27
N LEU A 599 15.54 -14.43 6.59
CA LEU A 599 16.00 -14.20 5.22
C LEU A 599 17.10 -13.14 5.26
N HIS A 600 18.29 -13.45 4.74
CA HIS A 600 19.35 -12.47 4.52
C HIS A 600 19.65 -12.39 3.03
N TYR A 601 19.35 -11.25 2.42
CA TYR A 601 19.69 -10.97 1.03
C TYR A 601 20.95 -10.11 0.91
N VAL A 602 21.91 -10.54 0.10
CA VAL A 602 23.17 -9.84 -0.19
C VAL A 602 23.27 -9.59 -1.70
N GLY A 603 23.14 -8.32 -2.10
CA GLY A 603 23.22 -7.93 -3.50
C GLY A 603 22.82 -6.48 -3.76
N HIS A 604 22.56 -6.15 -5.02
CA HIS A 604 22.01 -4.84 -5.36
C HIS A 604 20.54 -4.72 -4.95
N GLY A 605 20.11 -3.48 -4.70
CA GLY A 605 18.71 -3.10 -4.59
C GLY A 605 18.45 -1.95 -5.56
N LEU A 606 17.31 -2.00 -6.23
CA LEU A 606 16.83 -0.95 -7.11
C LEU A 606 15.47 -0.51 -6.57
N ALA A 607 15.33 0.75 -6.22
CA ALA A 607 14.05 1.35 -5.84
C ALA A 607 14.02 2.79 -6.35
N ASP A 608 13.06 3.09 -7.21
CA ASP A 608 12.81 4.43 -7.72
C ASP A 608 11.30 4.66 -7.94
N ARG A 609 10.95 5.79 -8.55
CA ARG A 609 9.55 6.15 -8.82
C ARG A 609 8.82 5.12 -9.70
N ILE A 610 9.55 4.28 -10.45
CA ILE A 610 8.96 3.35 -11.41
C ILE A 610 8.94 1.89 -10.94
N GLY A 611 9.49 1.58 -9.76
CA GLY A 611 9.35 0.27 -9.12
C GLY A 611 10.55 -0.17 -8.30
N GLU A 612 10.41 -1.34 -7.68
CA GLU A 612 11.35 -1.91 -6.74
C GLU A 612 11.77 -3.34 -7.13
N GLU A 613 13.08 -3.58 -7.25
CA GLU A 613 13.65 -4.88 -7.63
C GLU A 613 14.88 -5.27 -6.79
N LEU A 614 14.96 -6.55 -6.44
CA LEU A 614 16.16 -7.23 -5.93
C LEU A 614 16.69 -8.16 -7.03
N PRO A 615 17.75 -7.77 -7.76
CA PRO A 615 18.38 -8.62 -8.76
C PRO A 615 18.98 -9.87 -8.12
N LEU A 616 18.52 -11.05 -8.52
CA LEU A 616 19.10 -12.32 -8.09
C LEU A 616 20.27 -12.73 -8.99
N GLY A 617 20.22 -12.34 -10.27
CA GLY A 617 21.24 -12.60 -11.29
C GLY A 617 20.78 -12.11 -12.67
N PRO A 618 21.50 -12.42 -13.76
CA PRO A 618 21.14 -11.95 -15.10
C PRO A 618 19.71 -12.33 -15.50
N GLY A 619 18.83 -11.33 -15.64
CA GLY A 619 17.41 -11.52 -15.98
C GLY A 619 16.53 -12.07 -14.84
N LYS A 620 17.10 -12.33 -13.66
CA LYS A 620 16.39 -12.85 -12.49
C LYS A 620 16.22 -11.74 -11.47
N ARG A 621 14.98 -11.44 -11.12
CA ARG A 621 14.64 -10.33 -10.24
C ARG A 621 13.45 -10.69 -9.37
N LEU A 622 13.51 -10.27 -8.11
CA LEU A 622 12.43 -10.39 -7.15
C LEU A 622 11.86 -8.99 -6.90
N THR A 623 10.57 -8.82 -7.15
CA THR A 623 9.85 -7.57 -6.88
C THR A 623 9.24 -7.59 -5.49
N ALA A 624 8.88 -6.42 -4.94
CA ALA A 624 8.20 -6.34 -3.65
C ALA A 624 6.90 -7.17 -3.64
N ARG A 625 6.18 -7.22 -4.77
CA ARG A 625 5.00 -8.09 -4.94
C ARG A 625 5.29 -9.58 -4.94
N GLY A 626 6.51 -9.98 -5.29
CA GLY A 626 6.92 -11.36 -5.13
C GLY A 626 6.72 -11.83 -3.68
N PHE A 627 7.04 -10.96 -2.71
CA PHE A 627 6.88 -11.26 -1.29
C PHE A 627 5.41 -11.40 -0.85
N GLU A 628 4.47 -10.66 -1.46
CA GLU A 628 3.02 -10.84 -1.21
C GLU A 628 2.52 -12.24 -1.63
N ALA A 629 3.27 -12.93 -2.47
CA ALA A 629 2.97 -14.27 -2.95
C ALA A 629 3.72 -15.37 -2.18
N ILE A 630 4.45 -15.05 -1.10
CA ILE A 630 4.94 -16.05 -0.15
C ILE A 630 3.74 -16.88 0.29
N GLY A 631 3.92 -18.21 0.31
CA GLY A 631 2.86 -19.18 0.50
C GLY A 631 2.16 -19.13 1.88
N PRO A 632 1.76 -20.28 2.45
CA PRO A 632 0.95 -20.27 3.68
C PRO A 632 1.73 -19.83 4.94
N ALA A 633 3.06 -19.89 4.93
CA ALA A 633 3.91 -19.47 6.05
C ALA A 633 3.99 -17.94 6.16
N PRO A 634 4.14 -17.38 7.38
CA PRO A 634 4.43 -15.96 7.53
C PRO A 634 5.83 -15.66 6.96
N ALA A 635 6.03 -14.46 6.45
CA ALA A 635 7.35 -14.04 6.00
C ALA A 635 8.37 -14.06 7.17
N PRO A 636 9.65 -14.41 6.92
CA PRO A 636 10.69 -14.40 7.96
C PRO A 636 11.08 -12.99 8.40
N PHE A 637 11.79 -12.87 9.52
CA PHE A 637 12.59 -11.67 9.75
C PHE A 637 13.58 -11.51 8.59
N THR A 638 13.72 -10.30 8.05
CA THR A 638 14.50 -10.09 6.84
C THR A 638 15.60 -9.03 7.00
N MET A 639 16.83 -9.38 6.67
CA MET A 639 17.94 -8.45 6.46
C MET A 639 18.17 -8.24 4.96
N LEU A 640 17.95 -7.02 4.47
CA LEU A 640 18.18 -6.61 3.09
C LEU A 640 19.44 -5.75 3.01
N SER A 641 20.58 -6.38 2.75
CA SER A 641 21.83 -5.70 2.44
C SER A 641 21.85 -5.28 0.97
N ALA A 642 20.99 -4.31 0.67
CA ALA A 642 20.69 -3.84 -0.66
C ALA A 642 20.33 -2.35 -0.63
N CYS A 643 20.95 -1.56 -1.52
CA CYS A 643 20.68 -0.12 -1.62
C CYS A 643 19.17 0.16 -1.77
N LEU A 644 18.67 1.17 -1.06
CA LEU A 644 17.31 1.71 -1.20
C LEU A 644 16.17 0.72 -0.88
N ALA A 645 16.44 -0.52 -0.46
CA ALA A 645 15.41 -1.53 -0.18
C ALA A 645 14.56 -1.22 1.06
N GLY A 646 15.00 -0.28 1.92
CA GLY A 646 14.25 0.24 3.05
C GLY A 646 13.31 1.40 2.73
N ARG A 647 13.19 1.76 1.44
CA ARG A 647 12.24 2.77 0.98
C ARG A 647 10.91 2.14 0.61
N SER A 648 9.87 2.96 0.72
CA SER A 648 8.55 2.69 0.18
C SER A 648 8.13 3.86 -0.69
N ARG A 649 7.39 3.58 -1.76
CA ARG A 649 6.69 4.59 -2.56
C ARG A 649 5.19 4.44 -2.34
N GLN A 650 4.46 5.53 -2.52
CA GLN A 650 3.01 5.44 -2.64
C GLN A 650 2.62 5.05 -4.07
N LEU A 651 1.82 4.00 -4.20
CA LEU A 651 1.17 3.62 -5.46
C LEU A 651 0.08 4.62 -5.82
N ARG A 652 -0.37 4.59 -7.07
CA ARG A 652 -1.55 5.37 -7.51
C ARG A 652 -2.82 5.03 -6.74
N THR A 653 -2.90 3.84 -6.15
CA THR A 653 -3.97 3.43 -5.24
C THR A 653 -3.98 4.17 -3.90
N GLY A 654 -2.96 4.99 -3.62
CA GLY A 654 -2.70 5.53 -2.28
C GLY A 654 -1.94 4.54 -1.39
N GLN A 655 -1.72 3.30 -1.84
CA GLN A 655 -1.10 2.28 -1.03
C GLN A 655 0.40 2.43 -0.93
N GLU A 656 0.96 2.27 0.26
CA GLU A 656 2.40 2.10 0.39
C GLU A 656 2.85 0.79 -0.25
N HIS A 657 3.92 0.86 -1.03
CA HIS A 657 4.56 -0.27 -1.68
C HIS A 657 6.07 -0.19 -1.53
N GLY A 658 6.69 -1.34 -1.32
CA GLY A 658 8.12 -1.47 -1.04
C GLY A 658 8.40 -2.85 -0.43
N PHE A 659 9.66 -3.27 -0.44
CA PHE A 659 10.05 -4.60 0.05
C PHE A 659 9.67 -4.80 1.51
N VAL A 660 10.03 -3.83 2.35
CA VAL A 660 9.76 -3.88 3.78
C VAL A 660 8.25 -3.86 4.04
N THR A 661 7.49 -2.99 3.37
CA THR A 661 6.03 -2.96 3.49
C THR A 661 5.40 -4.31 3.09
N ALA A 662 5.83 -4.91 1.99
CA ALA A 662 5.34 -6.21 1.55
C ALA A 662 5.67 -7.33 2.55
N LEU A 663 6.89 -7.34 3.12
CA LEU A 663 7.30 -8.29 4.14
C LEU A 663 6.47 -8.17 5.42
N ILE A 664 6.34 -6.96 5.97
CA ILE A 664 5.55 -6.70 7.19
C ILE A 664 4.08 -7.11 6.99
N ARG A 665 3.47 -6.72 5.87
CA ARG A 665 2.07 -7.09 5.54
C ARG A 665 1.90 -8.59 5.31
N THR A 666 2.96 -9.31 4.94
CA THR A 666 2.99 -10.79 4.81
C THR A 666 3.36 -11.48 6.13
N GLY A 667 3.42 -10.74 7.23
CA GLY A 667 3.60 -11.28 8.58
C GLY A 667 5.05 -11.35 9.06
N ALA A 668 5.99 -10.70 8.38
CA ALA A 668 7.35 -10.57 8.90
C ALA A 668 7.33 -9.83 10.24
N PRO A 669 7.99 -10.36 11.30
CA PRO A 669 8.04 -9.68 12.59
C PRO A 669 8.89 -8.39 12.53
N GLY A 670 9.76 -8.28 11.52
CA GLY A 670 10.54 -7.09 11.26
C GLY A 670 11.42 -7.24 10.03
N ALA A 671 11.98 -6.12 9.59
CA ALA A 671 13.00 -6.10 8.54
C ALA A 671 14.03 -5.02 8.82
N ILE A 672 15.28 -5.25 8.44
CA ILE A 672 16.32 -4.22 8.39
C ILE A 672 16.75 -4.07 6.94
N ALA A 673 16.77 -2.83 6.46
CA ALA A 673 17.10 -2.54 5.09
C ALA A 673 17.78 -1.16 4.98
N ALA A 674 18.54 -0.95 3.91
CA ALA A 674 19.13 0.36 3.66
C ALA A 674 18.12 1.32 3.03
N ALA A 675 17.88 2.46 3.65
CA ALA A 675 17.08 3.55 3.09
C ALA A 675 17.87 4.43 2.09
N TYR A 676 19.16 4.19 1.93
CA TYR A 676 20.05 4.96 1.05
C TYR A 676 21.04 4.04 0.32
N MET A 677 21.87 4.61 -0.55
CA MET A 677 22.99 3.88 -1.13
C MET A 677 24.06 3.59 -0.06
N VAL A 678 24.58 2.37 -0.06
CA VAL A 678 25.53 1.87 0.94
C VAL A 678 26.76 1.31 0.24
N PRO A 679 27.99 1.69 0.66
CA PRO A 679 29.19 0.98 0.24
C PRO A 679 29.16 -0.50 0.65
N ASP A 680 29.55 -1.38 -0.27
CA ASP A 680 29.59 -2.84 -0.08
C ASP A 680 30.30 -3.28 1.23
N HIS A 681 31.52 -2.79 1.48
CA HIS A 681 32.25 -3.12 2.71
C HIS A 681 31.51 -2.71 3.99
N LEU A 682 30.81 -1.57 3.97
CA LEU A 682 30.06 -1.08 5.12
C LEU A 682 28.84 -1.97 5.41
N ALA A 683 28.16 -2.47 4.37
CA ALA A 683 27.07 -3.41 4.56
C ALA A 683 27.53 -4.67 5.29
N ALA A 684 28.68 -5.23 4.88
CA ALA A 684 29.28 -6.38 5.53
C ALA A 684 29.65 -6.10 7.00
N GLU A 685 30.30 -4.97 7.28
CA GLU A 685 30.72 -4.58 8.63
C GLU A 685 29.54 -4.29 9.57
N PHE A 686 28.56 -3.52 9.08
CA PHE A 686 27.33 -3.24 9.83
C PHE A 686 26.61 -4.54 10.20
N THR A 687 26.49 -5.46 9.24
CA THR A 687 25.78 -6.71 9.45
C THR A 687 26.54 -7.65 10.39
N ALA A 688 27.88 -7.60 10.38
CA ALA A 688 28.71 -8.30 11.37
C ALA A 688 28.41 -7.85 12.79
N LEU A 689 28.41 -6.53 13.01
CA LEU A 689 28.15 -5.93 14.31
C LEU A 689 26.71 -6.19 14.75
N LEU A 690 25.75 -6.04 13.83
CA LEU A 690 24.34 -6.31 14.09
C LEU A 690 24.14 -7.73 14.63
N TYR A 691 24.62 -8.76 13.91
CA TYR A 691 24.45 -10.14 14.35
C TYR A 691 25.23 -10.46 15.63
N TYR A 692 26.42 -9.87 15.79
CA TYR A 692 27.20 -10.01 17.02
C TYR A 692 26.39 -9.57 18.24
N PHE A 693 25.76 -8.39 18.20
CA PHE A 693 24.95 -7.88 19.31
C PHE A 693 23.57 -8.54 19.41
N ALA A 694 22.96 -8.94 18.29
CA ALA A 694 21.62 -9.54 18.26
C ALA A 694 21.54 -10.91 18.93
N LYS A 695 22.67 -11.59 19.16
CA LYS A 695 22.77 -12.86 19.88
C LYS A 695 22.20 -12.79 21.31
N ASP A 696 22.46 -11.67 21.99
CA ASP A 696 22.16 -11.49 23.42
C ASP A 696 21.14 -10.37 23.68
N ALA A 697 20.96 -9.45 22.73
CA ALA A 697 20.12 -8.27 22.88
C ALA A 697 18.79 -8.34 22.11
N LEU A 698 17.92 -7.34 22.31
CA LEU A 698 16.83 -7.07 21.37
C LEU A 698 17.42 -6.52 20.08
N LEU A 699 16.73 -6.71 18.95
CA LEU A 699 17.22 -6.23 17.66
C LEU A 699 17.40 -4.70 17.64
N THR A 700 16.52 -3.96 18.32
CA THR A 700 16.64 -2.50 18.48
C THR A 700 17.89 -2.09 19.26
N ASP A 701 18.27 -2.86 20.28
CA ASP A 701 19.51 -2.65 21.02
C ASP A 701 20.73 -3.00 20.15
N ALA A 702 20.66 -4.09 19.39
CA ALA A 702 21.72 -4.49 18.48
C ALA A 702 21.98 -3.46 17.37
N MET A 703 20.91 -2.88 16.81
CA MET A 703 21.01 -1.76 15.86
C MET A 703 21.69 -0.53 16.48
N LEU A 704 21.30 -0.15 17.70
CA LEU A 704 21.90 0.97 18.42
C LEU A 704 23.38 0.75 18.67
N LEU A 705 23.76 -0.43 19.19
CA LEU A 705 25.15 -0.78 19.49
C LEU A 705 26.00 -0.87 18.22
N ALA A 706 25.49 -1.44 17.13
CA ALA A 706 26.20 -1.49 15.85
C ALA A 706 26.52 -0.08 15.32
N ARG A 707 25.56 0.86 15.41
CA ARG A 707 25.78 2.26 15.03
C ARG A 707 26.79 2.95 15.94
N GLN A 708 26.72 2.72 17.25
CA GLN A 708 27.69 3.26 18.22
C GLN A 708 29.11 2.79 17.91
N THR A 709 29.31 1.49 17.69
CA THR A 709 30.63 0.94 17.34
C THR A 709 31.17 1.53 16.03
N LEU A 710 30.35 1.60 14.98
CA LEU A 710 30.77 2.25 13.73
C LEU A 710 31.11 3.73 13.93
N ALA A 711 30.32 4.46 14.72
CA ALA A 711 30.61 5.86 15.02
C ALA A 711 31.91 6.04 15.82
N GLU A 712 32.19 5.16 16.79
CA GLU A 712 33.45 5.13 17.55
C GLU A 712 34.66 4.82 16.67
N ASP A 713 34.48 3.95 15.67
CA ASP A 713 35.48 3.64 14.63
C ASP A 713 35.63 4.78 13.58
N GLY A 714 34.90 5.88 13.76
CA GLY A 714 35.01 7.09 12.94
C GLY A 714 34.21 7.05 11.64
N TYR A 715 33.24 6.14 11.50
CA TYR A 715 32.38 6.09 10.32
C TYR A 715 31.47 7.31 10.23
N HIS A 716 31.29 7.77 9.00
CA HIS A 716 30.44 8.92 8.67
C HIS A 716 28.97 8.65 9.11
N PRO A 717 28.25 9.65 9.65
CA PRO A 717 26.83 9.51 10.02
C PRO A 717 25.93 8.96 8.91
N ALA A 718 26.07 9.52 7.70
CA ALA A 718 25.39 9.01 6.51
C ALA A 718 25.66 7.52 6.20
N ALA A 719 26.81 6.96 6.64
CA ALA A 719 27.15 5.55 6.46
C ALA A 719 26.40 4.68 7.48
N TRP A 720 26.63 4.82 8.79
CA TRP A 720 25.95 3.95 9.76
C TRP A 720 24.43 4.24 9.89
N GLY A 721 23.99 5.45 9.54
CA GLY A 721 22.59 5.87 9.58
C GLY A 721 21.73 5.39 8.40
N CYS A 722 22.33 4.73 7.40
CA CYS A 722 21.59 4.30 6.20
C CYS A 722 20.68 3.08 6.44
N PHE A 723 21.00 2.22 7.42
CA PHE A 723 20.22 1.03 7.75
C PHE A 723 19.12 1.38 8.75
N VAL A 724 17.90 1.00 8.41
CA VAL A 724 16.70 1.31 9.19
C VAL A 724 15.99 0.02 9.59
N GLN A 725 15.51 -0.05 10.83
CA GLN A 725 14.73 -1.19 11.31
C GLN A 725 13.24 -0.87 11.16
N HIS A 726 12.47 -1.85 10.68
CA HIS A 726 11.02 -1.82 10.65
C HIS A 726 10.40 -2.98 11.42
N GLY A 727 9.16 -2.81 11.88
CA GLY A 727 8.39 -3.85 12.57
C GLY A 727 8.51 -3.81 14.09
N ALA A 728 8.52 -4.98 14.73
CA ALA A 728 8.46 -5.11 16.19
C ALA A 728 9.72 -4.58 16.89
N ALA A 729 9.53 -3.80 17.96
CA ALA A 729 10.60 -3.19 18.73
C ALA A 729 11.31 -4.15 19.70
N ASP A 730 10.60 -5.20 20.12
CA ASP A 730 11.05 -6.22 21.07
C ASP A 730 11.46 -7.54 20.40
N LEU A 731 11.71 -7.50 19.08
CA LEU A 731 12.17 -8.64 18.31
C LEU A 731 13.53 -9.17 18.82
N ARG A 732 13.64 -10.50 18.91
CA ARG A 732 14.90 -11.23 19.17
C ARG A 732 15.12 -12.24 18.04
N LEU A 733 16.35 -12.32 17.53
CA LEU A 733 16.71 -13.29 16.51
C LEU A 733 17.05 -14.65 17.16
N GLY A 734 16.75 -15.75 16.46
CA GLY A 734 17.12 -17.10 16.91
C GLY A 734 16.30 -17.63 18.09
N ARG A 735 15.35 -16.85 18.61
CA ARG A 735 14.49 -17.25 19.73
C ARG A 735 13.03 -17.12 19.30
N PRO A 736 12.14 -17.98 19.81
CA PRO A 736 10.71 -17.79 19.61
C PRO A 736 10.34 -16.35 19.98
N HIS A 737 9.56 -15.69 19.13
CA HIS A 737 8.87 -14.46 19.50
C HIS A 737 7.68 -14.80 20.40
N LEU A 738 7.97 -15.55 21.48
CA LEU A 738 7.05 -15.84 22.56
C LEU A 738 7.21 -14.74 23.59
N SER A 739 6.73 -13.53 23.27
CA SER A 739 6.43 -12.61 24.36
C SER A 739 5.27 -13.24 25.13
N GLU A 740 5.52 -13.63 26.38
CA GLU A 740 4.42 -14.04 27.25
C GLU A 740 3.38 -12.91 27.25
N PRO A 741 2.08 -13.23 27.07
CA PRO A 741 1.04 -12.23 27.19
C PRO A 741 1.17 -11.53 28.53
N SER A 742 1.21 -10.20 28.48
CA SER A 742 1.43 -9.38 29.67
C SER A 742 0.12 -8.95 30.32
N THR A 743 -0.98 -9.02 29.58
CA THR A 743 -2.27 -8.51 30.02
C THR A 743 -3.31 -9.62 30.10
N TRP A 744 -4.31 -9.45 30.97
CA TRP A 744 -5.42 -10.40 31.08
C TRP A 744 -6.18 -10.54 29.75
N SER A 745 -6.31 -9.46 28.98
CA SER A 745 -7.10 -9.43 27.76
C SER A 745 -6.49 -10.33 26.67
N GLU A 746 -5.16 -10.32 26.54
CA GLU A 746 -4.44 -11.21 25.63
C GLU A 746 -4.57 -12.69 26.04
N TRP A 747 -4.50 -12.99 27.34
CA TRP A 747 -4.73 -14.35 27.85
C TRP A 747 -6.17 -14.80 27.65
N ALA A 748 -7.15 -13.90 27.82
CA ALA A 748 -8.55 -14.19 27.57
C ALA A 748 -8.79 -14.55 26.10
N SER A 749 -8.18 -13.81 25.16
CA SER A 749 -8.21 -14.14 23.72
C SER A 749 -7.68 -15.54 23.44
N ARG A 750 -6.54 -15.91 24.05
CA ARG A 750 -5.97 -17.26 23.91
C ARG A 750 -6.89 -18.32 24.48
N TYR A 751 -7.50 -18.06 25.63
CA TYR A 751 -8.50 -18.95 26.22
C TYR A 751 -9.70 -19.15 25.29
N LEU A 752 -10.25 -18.08 24.71
CA LEU A 752 -11.39 -18.17 23.79
C LEU A 752 -11.08 -19.03 22.56
N ALA A 753 -9.86 -18.96 22.03
CA ALA A 753 -9.44 -19.74 20.86
C ALA A 753 -9.14 -21.21 21.18
N SER A 754 -8.54 -21.48 22.34
CA SER A 754 -8.00 -22.80 22.71
C SER A 754 -8.91 -23.61 23.63
N GLY A 755 -9.69 -22.94 24.49
CA GLY A 755 -10.51 -23.53 25.54
C GLY A 755 -9.73 -24.12 26.72
N THR A 756 -8.43 -23.85 26.84
CA THR A 756 -7.58 -24.47 27.88
C THR A 756 -7.68 -23.79 29.25
N GLU A 757 -7.79 -24.59 30.31
CA GLU A 757 -7.86 -24.12 31.70
C GLU A 757 -6.63 -23.31 32.15
N GLU A 758 -5.46 -23.58 31.57
CA GLU A 758 -4.24 -22.82 31.85
C GLU A 758 -4.36 -21.35 31.43
N HIS A 759 -4.79 -21.10 30.19
CA HIS A 759 -5.06 -19.75 29.70
C HIS A 759 -6.14 -19.04 30.49
N LEU A 760 -7.20 -19.76 30.91
CA LEU A 760 -8.24 -19.19 31.76
C LEU A 760 -7.67 -18.73 33.10
N ARG A 761 -6.92 -19.60 33.79
CA ARG A 761 -6.29 -19.25 35.07
C ARG A 761 -5.37 -18.04 34.92
N ALA A 762 -4.50 -18.03 33.90
CA ALA A 762 -3.61 -16.90 33.63
C ALA A 762 -4.38 -15.60 33.36
N ALA A 763 -5.48 -15.66 32.59
CA ALA A 763 -6.32 -14.49 32.34
C ALA A 763 -6.90 -13.94 33.65
N ARG A 764 -7.47 -14.80 34.49
CA ARG A 764 -8.09 -14.42 35.76
C ARG A 764 -7.09 -13.86 36.77
N ASP A 765 -5.92 -14.51 36.89
CA ASP A 765 -4.85 -14.04 37.78
C ASP A 765 -4.38 -12.64 37.36
N ARG A 766 -4.17 -12.41 36.05
CA ARG A 766 -3.79 -11.09 35.53
C ARG A 766 -4.91 -10.06 35.62
N LEU A 767 -6.17 -10.47 35.54
CA LEU A 767 -7.33 -9.59 35.65
C LEU A 767 -7.45 -9.04 37.08
N ALA A 768 -7.21 -9.90 38.08
CA ALA A 768 -7.20 -9.50 39.48
C ALA A 768 -6.08 -8.50 39.81
N ASP A 769 -4.96 -8.57 39.08
CA ASP A 769 -3.81 -7.67 39.23
C ASP A 769 -3.95 -6.35 38.43
N ASP A 770 -4.95 -6.21 37.56
CA ASP A 770 -5.09 -5.04 36.68
C ASP A 770 -5.77 -3.86 37.40
N THR A 771 -4.95 -3.03 38.04
CA THR A 771 -5.39 -1.85 38.79
C THR A 771 -6.02 -0.75 37.92
N ARG A 772 -5.96 -0.87 36.59
CA ARG A 772 -6.60 0.08 35.67
C ARG A 772 -8.10 -0.12 35.58
N LEU A 773 -8.61 -1.30 35.96
CA LEU A 773 -10.04 -1.62 35.90
C LEU A 773 -10.73 -1.35 37.24
N PRO A 774 -11.94 -0.76 37.22
CA PRO A 774 -12.79 -0.72 38.41
C PRO A 774 -13.08 -2.14 38.94
N ALA A 775 -13.04 -2.32 40.26
CA ALA A 775 -13.15 -3.65 40.88
C ALA A 775 -14.46 -4.39 40.53
N ASN A 776 -15.58 -3.67 40.43
CA ASN A 776 -16.88 -4.24 40.03
C ASN A 776 -16.87 -4.77 38.59
N LEU A 777 -16.13 -4.11 37.70
CA LEU A 777 -16.00 -4.53 36.32
C LEU A 777 -15.04 -5.72 36.19
N ALA A 778 -13.90 -5.68 36.86
CA ALA A 778 -12.99 -6.82 36.90
C ALA A 778 -13.73 -8.09 37.40
N GLN A 779 -14.59 -7.94 38.42
CA GLN A 779 -15.44 -9.02 38.89
C GLN A 779 -16.44 -9.49 37.82
N ALA A 780 -17.11 -8.57 37.12
CA ALA A 780 -18.05 -8.95 36.07
C ALA A 780 -17.37 -9.70 34.91
N ILE A 781 -16.16 -9.32 34.53
CA ILE A 781 -15.38 -10.01 33.50
C ILE A 781 -14.93 -11.39 34.00
N ASP A 782 -14.51 -11.51 35.26
CA ASP A 782 -14.17 -12.80 35.89
C ASP A 782 -15.39 -13.74 35.91
N ASP A 783 -16.57 -13.20 36.25
CA ASP A 783 -17.82 -13.93 36.25
C ASP A 783 -18.20 -14.40 34.84
N ASP A 784 -18.06 -13.54 33.81
CA ASP A 784 -18.30 -13.89 32.40
C ASP A 784 -17.31 -14.99 31.92
N LEU A 785 -16.03 -14.90 32.28
CA LEU A 785 -15.02 -15.93 31.95
C LEU A 785 -15.31 -17.27 32.64
N ARG A 786 -15.72 -17.24 33.91
CA ARG A 786 -16.11 -18.44 34.66
C ARG A 786 -17.36 -19.07 34.08
N ALA A 787 -18.39 -18.28 33.78
CA ALA A 787 -19.62 -18.78 33.17
C ALA A 787 -19.36 -19.45 31.82
N LEU A 788 -18.45 -18.89 31.00
CA LEU A 788 -18.04 -19.48 29.72
C LEU A 788 -17.37 -20.86 29.91
N ALA A 789 -16.51 -20.98 30.92
CA ALA A 789 -15.82 -22.22 31.27
C ALA A 789 -16.76 -23.30 31.81
N GLU A 790 -17.73 -22.91 32.63
CA GLU A 790 -18.72 -23.78 33.26
C GLU A 790 -19.91 -24.11 32.33
N HIS A 791 -19.98 -23.47 31.16
CA HIS A 791 -21.09 -23.57 30.21
C HIS A 791 -22.44 -23.12 30.81
N ASP A 792 -22.43 -22.08 31.63
CA ASP A 792 -23.61 -21.54 32.29
C ASP A 792 -24.44 -20.64 31.35
N ALA A 793 -25.39 -21.26 30.66
CA ALA A 793 -26.32 -20.55 29.77
C ALA A 793 -27.24 -19.56 30.49
N ALA A 794 -27.53 -19.77 31.79
CA ALA A 794 -28.44 -18.90 32.53
C ALA A 794 -27.80 -17.54 32.82
N HIS A 795 -26.48 -17.52 33.06
CA HIS A 795 -25.69 -16.29 33.23
C HIS A 795 -25.83 -15.34 32.03
N PHE A 796 -25.65 -15.86 30.81
CA PHE A 796 -25.73 -15.06 29.57
C PHE A 796 -27.18 -14.75 29.13
N ALA A 797 -28.18 -15.42 29.70
CA ALA A 797 -29.59 -15.16 29.42
C ALA A 797 -30.22 -14.12 30.36
N ALA A 798 -29.59 -13.83 31.50
CA ALA A 798 -30.17 -13.04 32.58
C ALA A 798 -29.82 -11.54 32.54
N THR A 799 -29.14 -11.05 31.52
CA THR A 799 -28.27 -9.88 31.66
C THR A 799 -28.93 -8.51 31.47
N ASP A 800 -28.55 -7.62 32.39
CA ASP A 800 -28.70 -6.16 32.39
C ASP A 800 -27.64 -5.55 31.44
N GLU A 801 -28.05 -4.78 30.42
CA GLU A 801 -27.14 -4.08 29.47
C GLU A 801 -26.17 -3.10 30.18
N ALA A 802 -26.48 -2.73 31.43
CA ALA A 802 -25.82 -1.66 32.19
C ALA A 802 -24.35 -1.90 32.60
N VAL A 803 -23.80 -3.11 32.48
CA VAL A 803 -22.41 -3.42 32.91
C VAL A 803 -21.37 -3.03 31.85
N VAL A 804 -21.70 -3.15 30.56
CA VAL A 804 -20.79 -2.81 29.46
C VAL A 804 -20.67 -1.29 29.28
N ASP A 805 -21.72 -0.54 29.64
CA ASP A 805 -21.76 0.92 29.57
C ASP A 805 -20.85 1.63 30.60
N GLN A 806 -20.30 0.91 31.60
CA GLN A 806 -19.45 1.48 32.65
C GLN A 806 -17.96 1.57 32.31
N LEU A 807 -17.52 0.95 31.22
CA LEU A 807 -16.16 1.10 30.72
C LEU A 807 -16.01 2.40 29.94
N SER A 808 -14.86 3.08 30.06
CA SER A 808 -14.43 3.93 28.95
C SER A 808 -14.24 2.99 27.77
N SER A 809 -15.22 3.05 26.89
CA SER A 809 -15.59 2.02 25.94
C SER A 809 -14.71 2.05 24.69
N THR A 810 -13.46 2.44 24.91
CA THR A 810 -12.43 2.70 23.93
C THR A 810 -11.12 1.97 24.26
N SER A 811 -11.02 1.30 25.43
CA SER A 811 -9.88 0.46 25.79
C SER A 811 -9.89 -0.93 25.12
N GLN A 812 -8.71 -1.53 24.91
CA GLN A 812 -8.56 -2.94 24.52
C GLN A 812 -9.31 -3.86 25.49
N ALA A 813 -9.28 -3.53 26.78
CA ALA A 813 -10.00 -4.22 27.83
C ALA A 813 -11.53 -4.29 27.58
N ALA A 814 -12.12 -3.17 27.15
CA ALA A 814 -13.54 -3.10 26.82
C ALA A 814 -13.93 -3.93 25.58
N ILE A 815 -13.09 -3.88 24.54
CA ILE A 815 -13.31 -4.68 23.33
C ILE A 815 -13.27 -6.18 23.65
N VAL A 816 -12.29 -6.62 24.44
CA VAL A 816 -12.17 -8.03 24.83
C VAL A 816 -13.30 -8.46 25.76
N ALA A 817 -13.69 -7.63 26.74
CA ALA A 817 -14.83 -7.92 27.61
C ALA A 817 -16.14 -8.08 26.83
N ALA A 818 -16.43 -7.16 25.88
CA ALA A 818 -17.59 -7.26 25.00
C ALA A 818 -17.56 -8.56 24.19
N MET A 819 -16.39 -8.99 23.72
CA MET A 819 -16.25 -10.25 23.00
C MET A 819 -16.49 -11.48 23.86
N VAL A 820 -15.88 -11.56 25.04
CA VAL A 820 -16.10 -12.69 25.97
C VAL A 820 -17.61 -12.90 26.17
N ARG A 821 -18.35 -11.81 26.35
CA ARG A 821 -19.81 -11.83 26.46
C ARG A 821 -20.52 -12.26 25.18
N SER A 822 -20.22 -11.65 24.03
CA SER A 822 -20.80 -12.04 22.74
C SER A 822 -20.60 -13.53 22.44
N TYR A 823 -19.42 -14.07 22.75
CA TYR A 823 -19.14 -15.50 22.60
C TYR A 823 -20.02 -16.37 23.50
N GLY A 824 -20.18 -15.98 24.77
CA GLY A 824 -21.09 -16.66 25.68
C GLY A 824 -22.52 -16.68 25.14
N GLU A 825 -23.01 -15.53 24.66
CA GLU A 825 -24.35 -15.38 24.10
C GLU A 825 -24.58 -16.23 22.84
N LEU A 826 -23.59 -16.33 21.94
CA LEU A 826 -23.70 -17.16 20.72
C LEU A 826 -23.64 -18.65 21.05
N ARG A 827 -22.70 -19.06 21.91
CA ARG A 827 -22.53 -20.46 22.32
C ARG A 827 -23.78 -21.01 23.00
N HIS A 828 -24.54 -20.14 23.66
CA HIS A 828 -25.76 -20.46 24.38
C HIS A 828 -27.05 -19.90 23.74
N ALA A 829 -26.95 -19.35 22.52
CA ALA A 829 -28.11 -18.87 21.78
C ALA A 829 -29.10 -20.04 21.56
N THR A 830 -30.33 -19.81 22.00
CA THR A 830 -31.37 -20.84 22.07
C THR A 830 -31.71 -21.43 20.69
N ALA A 831 -32.41 -22.56 20.66
CA ALA A 831 -32.67 -23.38 19.48
C ALA A 831 -33.38 -22.68 18.29
N ASP A 832 -33.74 -21.40 18.38
CA ASP A 832 -34.24 -20.60 17.26
C ASP A 832 -33.11 -20.30 16.25
N ALA A 833 -33.40 -20.46 14.96
CA ALA A 833 -32.45 -20.21 13.88
C ALA A 833 -32.27 -18.70 13.62
N ALA A 834 -33.32 -17.90 13.81
CA ALA A 834 -33.28 -16.46 13.52
C ALA A 834 -32.43 -15.68 14.55
N ASP A 835 -32.58 -16.01 15.84
CA ASP A 835 -31.73 -15.45 16.92
C ASP A 835 -30.25 -15.81 16.70
N ARG A 836 -29.99 -17.07 16.29
CA ARG A 836 -28.63 -17.54 15.97
C ARG A 836 -28.03 -16.81 14.78
N GLU A 837 -28.79 -16.60 13.71
CA GLU A 837 -28.31 -15.86 12.52
C GLU A 837 -28.02 -14.39 12.85
N HIS A 838 -28.88 -13.74 13.63
CA HIS A 838 -28.66 -12.36 14.08
C HIS A 838 -27.41 -12.23 14.94
N LYS A 839 -27.25 -13.06 15.98
CA LYS A 839 -26.07 -13.08 16.85
C LYS A 839 -24.79 -13.41 16.09
N ALA A 840 -24.86 -14.35 15.15
CA ALA A 840 -23.72 -14.68 14.32
C ALA A 840 -23.32 -13.51 13.41
N ALA A 841 -24.28 -12.77 12.83
CA ALA A 841 -23.98 -11.55 12.07
C ALA A 841 -23.30 -10.48 12.94
N VAL A 842 -23.76 -10.29 14.19
CA VAL A 842 -23.12 -9.39 15.17
C VAL A 842 -21.68 -9.82 15.45
N ILE A 843 -21.43 -11.11 15.67
CA ILE A 843 -20.08 -11.63 15.90
C ILE A 843 -19.20 -11.53 14.66
N VAL A 844 -19.71 -11.77 13.46
CA VAL A 844 -18.94 -11.54 12.22
C VAL A 844 -18.51 -10.09 12.13
N ALA A 845 -19.43 -9.15 12.39
CA ALA A 845 -19.14 -7.72 12.37
C ALA A 845 -18.09 -7.37 13.44
N GLN A 846 -18.28 -7.79 14.69
CA GLN A 846 -17.33 -7.57 15.79
C GLN A 846 -15.96 -8.20 15.52
N SER A 847 -15.93 -9.42 14.97
CA SER A 847 -14.68 -10.15 14.68
C SER A 847 -13.87 -9.49 13.56
N ARG A 848 -14.55 -8.93 12.56
CA ARG A 848 -13.89 -8.07 11.55
C ARG A 848 -13.36 -6.79 12.17
N THR A 849 -14.14 -6.17 13.04
CA THR A 849 -13.70 -5.01 13.82
C THR A 849 -12.47 -5.36 14.67
N ILE A 850 -12.37 -6.56 15.22
CA ILE A 850 -11.23 -7.01 16.04
C ILE A 850 -9.99 -7.35 15.23
N GLU A 851 -10.16 -8.10 14.14
CA GLU A 851 -9.06 -8.38 13.20
C GLU A 851 -8.42 -7.08 12.73
N ARG A 852 -9.26 -6.07 12.50
CA ARG A 852 -8.84 -4.75 12.12
C ARG A 852 -8.22 -3.95 13.28
N ILE A 853 -8.89 -3.85 14.44
CA ILE A 853 -8.52 -2.96 15.54
C ILE A 853 -7.45 -3.55 16.47
N LEU A 854 -7.63 -4.81 16.88
CA LEU A 854 -6.73 -5.45 17.84
C LEU A 854 -5.59 -6.19 17.15
N GLY A 855 -5.82 -6.70 15.93
CA GLY A 855 -4.85 -7.60 15.30
C GLY A 855 -4.62 -8.86 16.13
N ASP A 856 -5.63 -9.33 16.85
CA ASP A 856 -5.54 -10.51 17.71
C ASP A 856 -5.94 -11.74 16.90
N SER A 857 -4.95 -12.56 16.52
CA SER A 857 -5.18 -13.76 15.72
C SER A 857 -5.97 -14.82 16.48
N TYR A 858 -5.88 -14.88 17.81
CA TYR A 858 -6.62 -15.85 18.61
C TYR A 858 -8.10 -15.52 18.63
N LEU A 859 -8.48 -14.24 18.81
CA LEU A 859 -9.88 -13.83 18.71
C LEU A 859 -10.49 -14.11 17.34
N LEU A 860 -9.73 -13.89 16.26
CA LEU A 860 -10.18 -14.23 14.91
C LEU A 860 -10.41 -15.75 14.76
N VAL A 861 -9.53 -16.57 15.31
CA VAL A 861 -9.67 -18.04 15.32
C VAL A 861 -10.89 -18.47 16.13
N ALA A 862 -11.09 -17.92 17.33
CA ALA A 862 -12.26 -18.20 18.17
C ALA A 862 -13.56 -17.91 17.39
N ALA A 863 -13.59 -16.78 16.67
CA ALA A 863 -14.77 -16.35 15.91
C ALA A 863 -15.09 -17.33 14.79
N ALA A 864 -14.06 -17.67 14.02
CA ALA A 864 -14.19 -18.60 12.92
C ALA A 864 -14.65 -19.99 13.38
N VAL A 865 -14.16 -20.47 14.53
CA VAL A 865 -14.58 -21.77 15.10
C VAL A 865 -16.07 -21.76 15.39
N GLU A 866 -16.59 -20.72 16.03
CA GLU A 866 -18.01 -20.62 16.34
C GLU A 866 -18.86 -20.41 15.07
N LEU A 867 -18.41 -19.59 14.13
CA LEU A 867 -19.11 -19.39 12.85
C LEU A 867 -19.26 -20.68 12.07
N ARG A 868 -18.22 -21.53 12.02
CA ARG A 868 -18.31 -22.81 11.31
C ARG A 868 -19.28 -23.79 11.97
N LYS A 869 -19.48 -23.72 13.29
CA LYS A 869 -20.47 -24.56 13.99
C LYS A 869 -21.91 -24.15 13.69
N HIS A 870 -22.13 -22.87 13.40
CA HIS A 870 -23.48 -22.28 13.39
C HIS A 870 -23.96 -21.78 12.02
N LEU A 871 -23.08 -21.49 11.05
CA LEU A 871 -23.42 -20.92 9.75
C LEU A 871 -22.73 -21.62 8.56
N LEU A 872 -23.36 -21.54 7.39
CA LEU A 872 -22.76 -21.97 6.12
C LEU A 872 -21.77 -20.90 5.60
N PRO A 873 -20.65 -21.32 4.96
CA PRO A 873 -19.59 -20.43 4.50
C PRO A 873 -19.98 -19.73 3.18
N PHE A 874 -20.84 -18.71 3.26
CA PHE A 874 -21.17 -17.84 2.13
C PHE A 874 -20.77 -16.39 2.40
N GLY A 875 -20.40 -15.67 1.33
CA GLY A 875 -20.06 -14.25 1.37
C GLY A 875 -18.99 -13.93 2.42
N ASP A 876 -19.32 -13.00 3.30
CA ASP A 876 -18.46 -12.43 4.33
C ASP A 876 -17.87 -13.44 5.32
N ASN A 877 -18.62 -14.52 5.59
CA ASN A 877 -18.19 -15.61 6.47
C ASN A 877 -16.98 -16.33 5.89
N LYS A 878 -16.93 -16.50 4.55
CA LYS A 878 -15.82 -17.19 3.89
C LYS A 878 -14.52 -16.41 4.06
N THR A 879 -14.56 -15.09 3.91
CA THR A 879 -13.39 -14.23 4.08
C THR A 879 -12.82 -14.32 5.50
N VAL A 880 -13.68 -14.29 6.52
CA VAL A 880 -13.27 -14.45 7.93
C VAL A 880 -12.69 -15.85 8.16
N LEU A 881 -13.34 -16.90 7.66
CA LEU A 881 -12.85 -18.28 7.78
C LEU A 881 -11.49 -18.47 7.09
N ASP A 882 -11.30 -17.93 5.89
CA ASP A 882 -10.04 -18.05 5.16
C ASP A 882 -8.92 -17.24 5.83
N ALA A 883 -9.22 -16.06 6.36
CA ALA A 883 -8.28 -15.29 7.17
C ALA A 883 -7.90 -16.03 8.45
N ALA A 884 -8.88 -16.57 9.19
CA ALA A 884 -8.64 -17.34 10.40
C ALA A 884 -7.84 -18.62 10.13
N ARG A 885 -8.13 -19.34 9.04
CA ARG A 885 -7.33 -20.51 8.61
C ARG A 885 -5.88 -20.14 8.31
N ARG A 886 -5.64 -18.99 7.67
CA ARG A 886 -4.29 -18.49 7.45
C ARG A 886 -3.60 -18.17 8.78
N ARG A 887 -4.24 -17.39 9.66
CA ARG A 887 -3.69 -17.04 10.98
C ARG A 887 -3.44 -18.25 11.87
N LEU A 888 -4.33 -19.24 11.85
CA LEU A 888 -4.19 -20.47 12.62
C LEU A 888 -2.95 -21.27 12.21
N ARG A 889 -2.53 -21.21 10.94
CA ARG A 889 -1.26 -21.80 10.50
C ARG A 889 -0.05 -21.09 11.13
N TRP A 890 -0.19 -19.82 11.48
CA TRP A 890 0.86 -19.00 12.11
C TRP A 890 0.90 -19.14 13.63
N LEU A 891 -0.20 -19.52 14.26
CA LEU A 891 -0.28 -19.79 15.71
C LEU A 891 0.18 -21.23 16.00
N SER A 892 1.49 -21.48 15.89
CA SER A 892 2.06 -22.83 16.11
C SER A 892 2.71 -23.00 17.48
N ALA A 893 2.97 -21.93 18.24
CA ALA A 893 3.50 -22.08 19.60
C ALA A 893 2.55 -22.85 20.53
N ASP A 894 1.27 -22.53 20.44
CA ASP A 894 0.18 -23.14 21.22
C ASP A 894 -0.48 -24.29 20.44
N GLU A 895 0.32 -25.11 19.74
CA GLU A 895 -0.19 -26.15 18.82
C GLU A 895 -1.18 -27.12 19.49
N GLU A 896 -0.79 -27.73 20.62
CA GLU A 896 -1.64 -28.66 21.36
C GLU A 896 -2.93 -27.98 21.89
N PRO A 897 -2.86 -26.79 22.53
CA PRO A 897 -4.05 -26.00 22.87
C PRO A 897 -4.99 -25.67 21.69
N LEU A 898 -4.47 -25.53 20.46
CA LEU A 898 -5.24 -25.12 19.29
C LEU A 898 -5.73 -26.29 18.41
N ASP A 899 -5.46 -27.54 18.78
CA ASP A 899 -5.88 -28.73 18.03
C ASP A 899 -7.39 -28.80 17.78
N GLY A 900 -8.19 -28.40 18.79
CA GLY A 900 -9.64 -28.32 18.66
C GLY A 900 -10.06 -27.34 17.56
N ALA A 901 -9.45 -26.15 17.51
CA ALA A 901 -9.69 -25.15 16.49
C ALA A 901 -9.21 -25.61 15.10
N ARG A 902 -8.06 -26.33 15.01
CA ARG A 902 -7.55 -26.90 13.75
C ARG A 902 -8.49 -27.93 13.16
N ARG A 903 -8.90 -28.93 13.97
CA ARG A 903 -9.92 -29.91 13.57
C ARG A 903 -11.20 -29.21 13.14
N ALA A 904 -11.62 -28.19 13.89
CA ALA A 904 -12.81 -27.43 13.58
C ALA A 904 -12.67 -26.64 12.27
N LEU A 905 -11.55 -25.99 11.93
CA LEU A 905 -11.45 -25.04 10.81
C LEU A 905 -10.80 -25.57 9.55
N ILE A 906 -9.84 -26.48 9.67
CA ILE A 906 -9.10 -27.07 8.54
C ILE A 906 -9.72 -28.44 8.19
N GLY A 907 -10.34 -29.11 9.16
CA GLY A 907 -10.75 -30.50 9.03
C GLY A 907 -9.56 -31.43 9.26
N GLU A 908 -9.82 -32.71 9.54
CA GLU A 908 -8.80 -33.73 9.33
C GLU A 908 -8.54 -33.77 7.82
N GLU A 909 -7.57 -33.01 7.33
CA GLU A 909 -7.00 -33.29 6.03
C GLU A 909 -6.31 -34.65 6.15
N THR A 910 -7.12 -35.66 5.84
CA THR A 910 -6.73 -36.95 5.28
C THR A 910 -5.35 -36.89 4.68
N HIS A 911 -4.44 -37.68 5.25
CA HIS A 911 -3.38 -38.35 4.51
C HIS A 911 -3.97 -38.94 3.21
N VAL A 912 -3.85 -38.23 2.09
CA VAL A 912 -3.99 -38.74 0.72
C VAL A 912 -2.85 -38.17 -0.10
#